data_AF-A0A6M1YND6-F1
#
_entry.id   AF-A0A6M1YND6-F1
#
_cell.length_a   1.000
_cell.length_b   1.000
_cell.length_c   1.000
_cell.angle_alpha   90.00
_cell.angle_beta   90.00
_cell.angle_gamma   90.00
#
_symmetry.space_group_name_H-M   'P 1'
#
loop_
_entity.id
_entity.type
_entity.pdbx_description
1 polymer ?
#
loop_
_entity_poly.entity_id
_entity_poly.type
_entity_poly.pdbx_seq_one_letter_code
_entity_poly.pdbx_strand_id
1 'polypeptide(L)'
;YEPTDDGKRAVKQMTFYETGALKQEVDLVEISETDPGYEIFKTTIVPSGPCIDFNPDRSIVKVSNYEKGLLHGDLQVYYSQNKMMSKMSYKNGKAHGKFESYYEEGNTKAKGEFANGNLEGEYIQYYSNSNKASYLKYRSGKLNGLCKTWYESGALESEKRFVGDVLHSDGKNPATIVYNEKHAIIEVLDYLEGLAQGAHIKYHPNGKESYRVNYKDGKKEGTEYFFSENKDLLGSGQYKEGKPILKHWKNHENGKLFFVANFDEDGNLLKHVKEYDENEKITRIHFAKKGELHGKYQEFFANGEIKIESNFNEGKLDGEQKEFFENSQIKVQSFFKNGKRDKEYLQWCENGILVKKINFKEDKTDGSVAEWYENGKPKLEAFFVLDKPHKVHRQWYENGNLKTLLEYIDGKREGKHLEYFENSDLILSAKYTNDMLDGEFLSYYAKGKLRERMFFKNGKKEKQATWFHENSQINKIATFKEDKLTGEMKSYFEDGSLEFAKKFDNGNPVGEHIEYFQKDKCENYDKRIAKIFVFDKDGNMHSKQQTFYPNGNKEAIVNYFHGVFHEDKHLYDIDGNLLEKAFYDKGSLEGEYFQKTQTSENIYTFEKNRKNGPSKIYRFTEKENVKYLSFEVDYINDDLHGLANEYNEKNEKVASYNYKRGKLFGNSFIYFPNGIVAMKVDYIDDLKNGLSIWYFPDGKEHKKVNFVNNLKQGKEEIFHKNSQISAINFYKDDKLDGKCLFYNDKGKMVFMGEYRNGKKHGMVNKYYDDGSICLEQSFFDDKLHGTKKKHEKDGNIVISNYDKGKCLD
;
A
#
# COMPACT_ATOMS: atom_id res chain seq x y z
N TYR A 1 -0.40 -7.79 26.43
CA TYR A 1 -0.13 -8.18 27.83
C TYR A 1 -1.44 -8.57 28.48
N GLU A 2 -1.46 -9.63 29.27
CA GLU A 2 -2.59 -9.99 30.12
C GLU A 2 -2.40 -9.32 31.50
N PRO A 3 -3.36 -8.50 31.95
CA PRO A 3 -3.27 -7.87 33.26
C PRO A 3 -3.59 -8.86 34.38
N THR A 4 -3.08 -8.55 35.57
CA THR A 4 -3.49 -9.10 36.87
C THR A 4 -4.94 -8.71 37.20
N ASP A 5 -5.58 -9.40 38.14
CA ASP A 5 -6.94 -9.10 38.62
C ASP A 5 -7.09 -7.66 39.17
N ASP A 6 -6.00 -7.04 39.64
CA ASP A 6 -5.99 -5.64 40.11
C ASP A 6 -5.69 -4.62 39.00
N GLY A 7 -5.43 -5.09 37.76
CA GLY A 7 -5.14 -4.28 36.58
C GLY A 7 -3.77 -3.60 36.57
N LYS A 8 -2.90 -3.84 37.56
CA LYS A 8 -1.68 -3.02 37.74
C LYS A 8 -0.43 -3.60 37.09
N ARG A 9 -0.37 -4.91 36.90
CA ARG A 9 0.84 -5.62 36.43
C ARG A 9 0.51 -6.61 35.33
N ALA A 10 1.42 -6.79 34.39
CA ALA A 10 1.31 -7.82 33.36
C ALA A 10 1.78 -9.17 33.92
N VAL A 11 0.97 -10.22 33.74
CA VAL A 11 1.33 -11.62 34.09
C VAL A 11 1.79 -12.42 32.89
N LYS A 12 1.42 -11.98 31.68
CA LYS A 12 1.80 -12.63 30.43
C LYS A 12 2.00 -11.60 29.32
N GLN A 13 2.99 -11.84 28.48
CA GLN A 13 3.25 -11.08 27.27
C GLN A 13 3.09 -11.97 26.05
N MET A 14 2.32 -11.46 25.08
CA MET A 14 2.23 -12.02 23.74
C MET A 14 2.75 -10.99 22.75
N THR A 15 3.68 -11.40 21.89
CA THR A 15 4.23 -10.58 20.80
C THR A 15 3.79 -11.18 19.46
N PHE A 16 3.52 -10.35 18.47
CA PHE A 16 3.03 -10.75 17.15
C PHE A 16 3.96 -10.27 16.03
N TYR A 17 3.98 -10.96 14.91
CA TYR A 17 4.57 -10.47 13.66
C TYR A 17 3.69 -9.38 13.03
N GLU A 18 4.24 -8.61 12.07
CA GLU A 18 3.46 -7.62 11.29
C GLU A 18 2.26 -8.25 10.56
N THR A 19 2.36 -9.54 10.24
CA THR A 19 1.27 -10.34 9.63
C THR A 19 0.13 -10.67 10.60
N GLY A 20 0.28 -10.38 11.90
CA GLY A 20 -0.68 -10.74 12.96
C GLY A 20 -0.50 -12.16 13.52
N ALA A 21 0.45 -12.94 13.04
CA ALA A 21 0.76 -14.26 13.60
C ALA A 21 1.45 -14.14 14.97
N LEU A 22 1.15 -15.05 15.92
CA LEU A 22 1.80 -15.10 17.23
C LEU A 22 3.29 -15.38 17.04
N LYS A 23 4.14 -14.54 17.64
CA LYS A 23 5.60 -14.60 17.57
C LYS A 23 6.20 -15.17 18.85
N GLN A 24 5.67 -14.78 20.00
CA GLN A 24 6.16 -15.22 21.30
C GLN A 24 5.06 -15.16 22.35
N GLU A 25 5.06 -16.11 23.27
CA GLU A 25 4.27 -16.11 24.50
C GLU A 25 5.20 -16.34 25.70
N VAL A 26 5.10 -15.51 26.73
CA VAL A 26 5.94 -15.60 27.92
C VAL A 26 5.23 -15.13 29.19
N ASP A 27 5.37 -15.90 30.27
CA ASP A 27 4.90 -15.54 31.60
C ASP A 27 5.88 -14.56 32.26
N LEU A 28 5.35 -13.55 32.95
CA LEU A 28 6.12 -12.45 33.55
C LEU A 28 5.93 -12.40 35.07
N VAL A 29 6.98 -12.00 35.77
CA VAL A 29 6.97 -11.71 37.20
C VAL A 29 7.68 -10.40 37.48
N GLU A 30 7.26 -9.70 38.54
CA GLU A 30 8.00 -8.56 39.05
C GLU A 30 9.09 -9.01 40.03
N ILE A 31 10.29 -8.48 39.84
CA ILE A 31 11.48 -8.73 40.65
C ILE A 31 12.04 -7.43 41.22
N SER A 32 12.93 -7.52 42.20
CA SER A 32 13.67 -6.37 42.72
C SER A 32 14.80 -5.95 41.78
N GLU A 33 15.25 -4.70 41.85
CA GLU A 33 16.45 -4.25 41.12
C GLU A 33 17.74 -4.96 41.56
N THR A 34 17.70 -5.66 42.71
CA THR A 34 18.80 -6.48 43.22
C THR A 34 18.78 -7.93 42.74
N ASP A 35 17.69 -8.39 42.12
CA ASP A 35 17.62 -9.75 41.56
C ASP A 35 18.49 -9.84 40.28
N PRO A 36 19.22 -10.95 40.05
CA PRO A 36 20.09 -11.10 38.88
C PRO A 36 19.39 -10.94 37.53
N GLY A 37 18.08 -11.23 37.45
CA GLY A 37 17.28 -11.01 36.24
C GLY A 37 17.23 -9.55 35.81
N TYR A 38 17.31 -8.59 36.75
CA TYR A 38 17.30 -7.16 36.44
C TYR A 38 18.55 -6.76 35.64
N GLU A 39 19.71 -7.36 35.94
CA GLU A 39 20.94 -7.06 35.21
C GLU A 39 20.85 -7.44 33.73
N ILE A 40 20.08 -8.48 33.40
CA ILE A 40 19.91 -9.00 32.03
C ILE A 40 18.87 -8.17 31.28
N PHE A 41 17.70 -7.94 31.88
CA PHE A 41 16.57 -7.33 31.19
C PHE A 41 16.51 -5.79 31.33
N LYS A 42 17.24 -5.21 32.28
CA LYS A 42 17.20 -3.77 32.63
C LYS A 42 15.80 -3.26 32.95
N THR A 43 14.96 -4.12 33.53
CA THR A 43 13.59 -3.84 33.97
C THR A 43 13.21 -4.74 35.14
N THR A 44 12.30 -4.29 36.01
CA THR A 44 11.76 -5.07 37.13
C THR A 44 10.73 -6.10 36.70
N ILE A 45 10.22 -6.06 35.47
CA ILE A 45 9.28 -7.05 34.94
C ILE A 45 10.06 -7.99 34.01
N VAL A 46 10.22 -9.25 34.42
CA VAL A 46 11.06 -10.24 33.70
C VAL A 46 10.33 -11.56 33.46
N PRO A 47 10.77 -12.38 32.49
CA PRO A 47 10.26 -13.73 32.28
C PRO A 47 10.40 -14.64 33.49
N SER A 48 9.34 -15.35 33.86
CA SER A 48 9.38 -16.42 34.86
C SER A 48 8.27 -17.43 34.57
N GLY A 49 8.67 -18.67 34.27
CA GLY A 49 7.83 -19.69 33.69
C GLY A 49 8.21 -20.03 32.25
N PRO A 50 7.36 -20.78 31.54
CA PRO A 50 7.58 -21.14 30.15
C PRO A 50 7.54 -19.91 29.21
N CYS A 51 8.41 -19.93 28.22
CA CYS A 51 8.49 -18.96 27.12
C CYS A 51 8.56 -19.72 25.81
N ILE A 52 7.62 -19.49 24.91
CA ILE A 52 7.51 -20.19 23.63
C ILE A 52 7.66 -19.18 22.50
N ASP A 53 8.64 -19.42 21.62
CA ASP A 53 8.87 -18.66 20.39
C ASP A 53 8.29 -19.43 19.20
N PHE A 54 7.63 -18.72 18.29
CA PHE A 54 6.94 -19.28 17.12
C PHE A 54 7.45 -18.67 15.82
N ASN A 55 7.42 -19.45 14.73
CA ASN A 55 7.56 -18.96 13.36
C ASN A 55 6.26 -18.29 12.87
N PRO A 56 6.27 -17.53 11.76
CA PRO A 56 5.06 -16.95 11.17
C PRO A 56 3.96 -17.97 10.82
N ASP A 57 4.33 -19.24 10.58
CA ASP A 57 3.42 -20.35 10.28
C ASP A 57 2.87 -21.07 11.54
N ARG A 58 3.18 -20.55 12.75
CA ARG A 58 2.85 -21.10 14.07
C ARG A 58 3.59 -22.38 14.47
N SER A 59 4.59 -22.82 13.72
CA SER A 59 5.49 -23.88 14.21
C SER A 59 6.35 -23.36 15.37
N ILE A 60 6.65 -24.22 16.35
CA ILE A 60 7.44 -23.88 17.53
C ILE A 60 8.91 -23.78 17.12
N VAL A 61 9.58 -22.70 17.49
CA VAL A 61 11.02 -22.49 17.29
C VAL A 61 11.78 -22.88 18.55
N LYS A 62 11.27 -22.47 19.70
CA LYS A 62 11.98 -22.58 20.99
C LYS A 62 10.99 -22.63 22.14
N VAL A 63 11.24 -23.52 23.09
CA VAL A 63 10.58 -23.55 24.40
C VAL A 63 11.66 -23.38 25.45
N SER A 64 11.61 -22.28 26.18
CA SER A 64 12.51 -21.98 27.29
C SER A 64 11.73 -21.95 28.59
N ASN A 65 12.39 -22.20 29.71
CA ASN A 65 11.82 -21.99 31.03
C ASN A 65 12.71 -21.04 31.83
N TYR A 66 12.10 -20.08 32.51
CA TYR A 66 12.78 -19.05 33.26
C TYR A 66 12.35 -19.07 34.73
N GLU A 67 13.25 -18.71 35.63
CA GLU A 67 12.95 -18.37 37.02
C GLU A 67 13.54 -16.97 37.27
N LYS A 68 12.67 -15.98 37.51
CA LYS A 68 13.06 -14.58 37.77
C LYS A 68 14.08 -14.02 36.75
N GLY A 69 13.83 -14.25 35.47
CA GLY A 69 14.66 -13.77 34.35
C GLY A 69 15.88 -14.65 34.04
N LEU A 70 16.17 -15.69 34.82
CA LEU A 70 17.27 -16.62 34.54
C LEU A 70 16.74 -17.90 33.92
N LEU A 71 17.40 -18.45 32.89
CA LEU A 71 17.04 -19.78 32.37
C LEU A 71 17.12 -20.82 33.50
N HIS A 72 16.03 -21.54 33.71
CA HIS A 72 15.91 -22.57 34.75
C HIS A 72 15.00 -23.69 34.26
N GLY A 73 15.52 -24.92 34.22
CA GLY A 73 14.85 -26.08 33.64
C GLY A 73 15.27 -26.32 32.20
N ASP A 74 14.41 -26.98 31.43
CA ASP A 74 14.75 -27.41 30.07
C ASP A 74 14.55 -26.29 29.04
N LEU A 75 15.55 -26.11 28.18
CA LEU A 75 15.49 -25.37 26.93
C LEU A 75 15.39 -26.39 25.79
N GLN A 76 14.36 -26.26 24.96
CA GLN A 76 14.14 -27.06 23.76
C GLN A 76 14.14 -26.15 22.54
N VAL A 77 14.89 -26.52 21.50
CA VAL A 77 14.96 -25.81 20.22
C VAL A 77 14.51 -26.76 19.13
N TYR A 78 13.81 -26.26 18.12
CA TYR A 78 13.20 -27.05 17.06
C TYR A 78 13.63 -26.56 15.67
N TYR A 79 13.70 -27.48 14.71
CA TYR A 79 13.72 -27.22 13.28
C TYR A 79 12.33 -26.81 12.78
N SER A 80 12.21 -26.52 11.48
CA SER A 80 10.89 -26.40 10.84
C SER A 80 10.06 -27.69 11.02
N GLN A 81 8.73 -27.57 11.03
CA GLN A 81 7.80 -28.69 11.23
C GLN A 81 7.88 -29.40 12.60
N ASN A 82 8.28 -28.70 13.67
CA ASN A 82 8.30 -29.18 15.07
C ASN A 82 9.23 -30.38 15.33
N LYS A 83 10.28 -30.59 14.52
CA LYS A 83 11.30 -31.61 14.81
C LYS A 83 12.33 -31.07 15.81
N MET A 84 12.63 -31.81 16.86
CA MET A 84 13.55 -31.35 17.92
C MET A 84 14.97 -31.21 17.39
N MET A 85 15.57 -30.02 17.55
CA MET A 85 16.96 -29.71 17.20
C MET A 85 17.90 -29.93 18.38
N SER A 86 17.50 -29.47 19.57
CA SER A 86 18.28 -29.68 20.78
C SER A 86 17.44 -29.56 22.06
N LYS A 87 17.94 -30.18 23.12
CA LYS A 87 17.44 -30.08 24.48
C LYS A 87 18.62 -29.88 25.44
N MET A 88 18.55 -28.85 26.28
CA MET A 88 19.56 -28.50 27.27
C MET A 88 18.91 -28.13 28.59
N SER A 89 19.39 -28.67 29.70
CA SER A 89 18.94 -28.25 31.03
C SER A 89 19.78 -27.09 31.58
N TYR A 90 19.12 -26.14 32.25
CA TYR A 90 19.71 -24.96 32.88
C TYR A 90 19.34 -24.90 34.36
N LYS A 91 20.23 -24.34 35.17
CA LYS A 91 19.99 -23.98 36.58
C LYS A 91 20.59 -22.61 36.83
N ASN A 92 19.76 -21.65 37.25
CA ASN A 92 20.15 -20.27 37.54
C ASN A 92 20.96 -19.61 36.41
N GLY A 93 20.50 -19.75 35.18
CA GLY A 93 21.11 -19.17 33.98
C GLY A 93 22.33 -19.91 33.43
N LYS A 94 22.80 -20.97 34.10
CA LYS A 94 23.96 -21.78 33.65
C LYS A 94 23.50 -23.15 33.18
N ALA A 95 24.10 -23.65 32.11
CA ALA A 95 23.86 -25.02 31.65
C ALA A 95 24.21 -26.02 32.77
N HIS A 96 23.28 -26.91 33.09
CA HIS A 96 23.40 -27.86 34.19
C HIS A 96 22.48 -29.06 33.95
N GLY A 97 23.06 -30.25 33.79
CA GLY A 97 22.35 -31.48 33.47
C GLY A 97 22.63 -31.96 32.04
N LYS A 98 21.67 -32.70 31.49
CA LYS A 98 21.85 -33.38 30.19
C LYS A 98 21.70 -32.41 29.02
N PHE A 99 22.51 -32.65 28.01
CA PHE A 99 22.44 -32.01 26.71
C PHE A 99 22.25 -33.09 25.65
N GLU A 100 21.30 -32.87 24.75
CA GLU A 100 21.11 -33.67 23.54
C GLU A 100 20.83 -32.75 22.35
N SER A 101 21.35 -33.10 21.19
CA SER A 101 21.04 -32.45 19.91
C SER A 101 20.84 -33.50 18.85
N TYR A 102 20.06 -33.16 17.82
CA TYR A 102 19.61 -34.08 16.79
C TYR A 102 19.85 -33.48 15.41
N TYR A 103 19.95 -34.35 14.41
CA TYR A 103 19.87 -33.97 13.00
C TYR A 103 18.41 -33.73 12.59
N GLU A 104 18.16 -33.12 11.43
CA GLU A 104 16.81 -32.84 10.94
C GLU A 104 16.01 -34.12 10.61
N GLU A 105 16.72 -35.23 10.38
CA GLU A 105 16.17 -36.57 10.22
C GLU A 105 15.76 -37.22 11.56
N GLY A 106 16.15 -36.63 12.70
CA GLY A 106 15.80 -37.08 14.06
C GLY A 106 16.87 -37.92 14.76
N ASN A 107 17.92 -38.37 14.06
CA ASN A 107 19.03 -39.11 14.68
C ASN A 107 19.81 -38.21 15.65
N THR A 108 20.29 -38.76 16.77
CA THR A 108 21.13 -38.02 17.72
C THR A 108 22.40 -37.50 17.03
N LYS A 109 22.67 -36.21 17.17
CA LYS A 109 23.87 -35.52 16.66
C LYS A 109 24.95 -35.40 17.72
N ALA A 110 24.58 -35.05 18.94
CA ALA A 110 25.49 -35.03 20.08
C ALA A 110 24.74 -35.17 21.40
N LYS A 111 25.43 -35.70 22.41
CA LYS A 111 24.94 -35.74 23.79
C LYS A 111 26.07 -35.58 24.78
N GLY A 112 25.77 -35.02 25.95
CA GLY A 112 26.72 -34.94 27.06
C GLY A 112 26.09 -34.33 28.30
N GLU A 113 26.91 -34.00 29.28
CA GLU A 113 26.48 -33.42 30.54
C GLU A 113 27.21 -32.12 30.85
N PHE A 114 26.49 -31.18 31.45
CA PHE A 114 27.01 -29.91 31.92
C PHE A 114 26.87 -29.82 33.43
N ALA A 115 27.90 -29.28 34.09
CA ALA A 115 27.88 -28.91 35.49
C ALA A 115 28.33 -27.46 35.63
N ASN A 116 27.42 -26.60 36.12
CA ASN A 116 27.68 -25.18 36.41
C ASN A 116 28.22 -24.38 35.21
N GLY A 117 27.72 -24.67 34.02
CA GLY A 117 28.10 -24.02 32.76
C GLY A 117 29.25 -24.69 32.02
N ASN A 118 29.92 -25.68 32.62
CA ASN A 118 31.06 -26.39 32.01
C ASN A 118 30.66 -27.82 31.61
N LEU A 119 31.23 -28.35 30.53
CA LEU A 119 31.11 -29.77 30.20
C LEU A 119 31.74 -30.64 31.30
N GLU A 120 31.06 -31.71 31.68
CA GLU A 120 31.49 -32.66 32.70
C GLU A 120 31.18 -34.10 32.22
N GLY A 121 32.12 -35.03 32.40
CA GLY A 121 31.92 -36.42 32.03
C GLY A 121 32.06 -36.68 30.53
N GLU A 122 31.19 -37.52 29.98
CA GLU A 122 31.28 -37.97 28.59
C GLU A 122 30.49 -37.05 27.65
N TYR A 123 31.10 -36.68 26.54
CA TYR A 123 30.46 -35.96 25.46
C TYR A 123 30.66 -36.72 24.15
N ILE A 124 29.57 -37.16 23.55
CA ILE A 124 29.57 -38.04 22.38
C ILE A 124 28.92 -37.30 21.22
N GLN A 125 29.60 -37.27 20.08
CA GLN A 125 29.04 -36.81 18.81
C GLN A 125 28.85 -38.00 17.88
N TYR A 126 27.88 -37.88 16.98
CA TYR A 126 27.54 -38.88 15.99
C TYR A 126 27.51 -38.25 14.60
N TYR A 127 27.72 -39.06 13.58
CA TYR A 127 27.41 -38.73 12.19
C TYR A 127 25.91 -38.85 11.93
N SER A 128 25.43 -38.33 10.80
CA SER A 128 24.01 -38.43 10.40
C SER A 128 23.54 -39.88 10.21
N ASN A 129 24.46 -40.79 9.88
CA ASN A 129 24.24 -42.23 9.77
C ASN A 129 24.21 -42.98 11.13
N SER A 130 24.23 -42.27 12.25
CA SER A 130 24.23 -42.80 13.63
C SER A 130 25.53 -43.50 14.09
N ASN A 131 26.57 -43.57 13.27
CA ASN A 131 27.89 -43.96 13.74
C ASN A 131 28.44 -42.89 14.70
N LYS A 132 29.21 -43.30 15.71
CA LYS A 132 29.94 -42.33 16.56
C LYS A 132 30.91 -41.55 15.69
N ALA A 133 31.00 -40.25 15.91
CA ALA A 133 32.00 -39.37 15.30
C ALA A 133 33.11 -39.05 16.31
N SER A 134 32.73 -38.75 17.55
CA SER A 134 33.69 -38.51 18.62
C SER A 134 33.16 -38.93 19.99
N TYR A 135 34.11 -39.26 20.87
CA TYR A 135 33.92 -39.54 22.28
C TYR A 135 34.97 -38.72 23.01
N LEU A 136 34.51 -37.69 23.69
CA LEU A 136 35.33 -36.74 24.41
C LEU A 136 35.03 -36.87 25.89
N LYS A 137 36.07 -36.79 26.72
CA LYS A 137 35.92 -36.88 28.17
C LYS A 137 36.35 -35.57 28.79
N TYR A 138 35.45 -34.95 29.55
CA TYR A 138 35.64 -33.66 30.19
C TYR A 138 35.67 -33.77 31.70
N ARG A 139 36.47 -32.92 32.33
CA ARG A 139 36.44 -32.62 33.76
C ARG A 139 36.54 -31.11 33.93
N SER A 140 35.53 -30.49 34.51
CA SER A 140 35.45 -29.05 34.74
C SER A 140 35.68 -28.24 33.46
N GLY A 141 35.07 -28.66 32.36
CA GLY A 141 35.14 -28.00 31.06
C GLY A 141 36.40 -28.30 30.24
N LYS A 142 37.36 -29.06 30.78
CA LYS A 142 38.62 -29.40 30.10
C LYS A 142 38.69 -30.87 29.72
N LEU A 143 39.27 -31.20 28.56
CA LEU A 143 39.52 -32.57 28.14
C LEU A 143 40.43 -33.28 29.14
N ASN A 144 39.99 -34.44 29.61
CA ASN A 144 40.70 -35.21 30.62
C ASN A 144 40.40 -36.72 30.47
N GLY A 145 41.42 -37.48 30.08
CA GLY A 145 41.36 -38.91 29.80
C GLY A 145 41.46 -39.25 28.31
N LEU A 146 41.09 -40.48 27.99
CA LEU A 146 41.11 -41.02 26.62
C LEU A 146 39.91 -40.49 25.83
N CYS A 147 40.21 -39.77 24.75
CA CYS A 147 39.26 -39.32 23.75
C CYS A 147 39.47 -40.11 22.46
N LYS A 148 38.39 -40.33 21.73
CA LYS A 148 38.39 -41.13 20.50
C LYS A 148 37.62 -40.42 19.40
N THR A 149 38.06 -40.59 18.16
CA THR A 149 37.32 -40.19 16.95
C THR A 149 37.19 -41.38 16.01
N TRP A 150 36.17 -41.35 15.16
CA TRP A 150 35.87 -42.39 14.18
C TRP A 150 35.59 -41.76 12.84
N TYR A 151 35.85 -42.50 11.77
CA TYR A 151 35.39 -42.18 10.43
C TYR A 151 33.87 -42.35 10.30
N GLU A 152 33.28 -41.74 9.28
CA GLU A 152 31.84 -41.90 8.98
C GLU A 152 31.47 -43.36 8.71
N SER A 153 32.40 -44.18 8.21
CA SER A 153 32.24 -45.64 8.06
C SER A 153 32.12 -46.40 9.40
N GLY A 154 32.44 -45.76 10.53
CA GLY A 154 32.44 -46.37 11.87
C GLY A 154 33.79 -46.97 12.27
N ALA A 155 34.80 -46.94 11.40
CA ALA A 155 36.16 -47.32 11.74
C ALA A 155 36.78 -46.32 12.72
N LEU A 156 37.52 -46.80 13.73
CA LEU A 156 38.23 -45.94 14.68
C LEU A 156 39.31 -45.13 13.93
N GLU A 157 39.28 -43.81 14.05
CA GLU A 157 40.20 -42.88 13.38
C GLU A 157 41.36 -42.51 14.31
N SER A 158 41.08 -42.14 15.55
CA SER A 158 42.16 -41.75 16.47
C SER A 158 41.86 -42.03 17.94
N GLU A 159 42.93 -42.21 18.70
CA GLU A 159 42.96 -42.24 20.14
C GLU A 159 43.90 -41.15 20.65
N LYS A 160 43.39 -40.25 21.50
CA LYS A 160 44.15 -39.14 22.06
C LYS A 160 43.95 -39.04 23.56
N ARG A 161 45.02 -38.81 24.31
CA ARG A 161 45.01 -38.77 25.78
C ARG A 161 45.28 -37.37 26.27
N PHE A 162 44.38 -36.86 27.11
CA PHE A 162 44.44 -35.50 27.63
C PHE A 162 44.54 -35.46 29.16
N VAL A 163 45.26 -34.47 29.68
CA VAL A 163 45.26 -34.07 31.09
C VAL A 163 45.04 -32.55 31.13
N GLY A 164 43.79 -32.13 31.35
CA GLY A 164 43.44 -30.71 31.47
C GLY A 164 43.65 -29.92 30.17
N ASP A 165 43.09 -30.42 29.06
CA ASP A 165 43.24 -29.94 27.67
C ASP A 165 44.60 -30.21 27.01
N VAL A 166 45.55 -30.73 27.76
CA VAL A 166 46.93 -30.93 27.28
C VAL A 166 47.14 -32.39 26.89
N LEU A 167 47.68 -32.65 25.69
CA LEU A 167 48.05 -34.00 25.28
C LEU A 167 49.14 -34.55 26.20
N HIS A 168 48.93 -35.74 26.74
CA HIS A 168 49.84 -36.31 27.73
C HIS A 168 49.80 -37.84 27.68
N SER A 169 50.97 -38.45 27.64
CA SER A 169 51.12 -39.90 27.63
C SER A 169 50.93 -40.49 29.01
N ASP A 170 50.43 -41.72 29.09
CA ASP A 170 50.30 -42.42 30.38
C ASP A 170 51.55 -43.27 30.72
N GLY A 171 52.66 -43.04 29.99
CA GLY A 171 53.92 -43.78 30.08
C GLY A 171 53.88 -45.21 29.53
N LYS A 172 52.70 -45.74 29.19
CA LYS A 172 52.52 -47.06 28.57
C LYS A 172 52.04 -46.97 27.13
N ASN A 173 51.18 -46.01 26.86
CA ASN A 173 50.58 -45.76 25.55
C ASN A 173 50.97 -44.36 25.08
N PRO A 174 51.26 -44.18 23.78
CA PRO A 174 51.43 -42.87 23.20
C PRO A 174 50.23 -41.97 23.45
N ALA A 175 50.50 -40.68 23.62
CA ALA A 175 49.46 -39.68 23.77
C ALA A 175 48.55 -39.54 22.53
N THR A 176 49.08 -39.82 21.32
CA THR A 176 48.33 -39.81 20.06
C THR A 176 48.61 -41.06 19.24
N ILE A 177 47.54 -41.73 18.80
CA ILE A 177 47.55 -42.81 17.81
C ILE A 177 46.47 -42.51 16.79
N VAL A 178 46.81 -42.57 15.51
CA VAL A 178 45.87 -42.38 14.39
C VAL A 178 45.88 -43.64 13.53
N TYR A 179 44.71 -44.05 13.08
CA TYR A 179 44.45 -45.23 12.28
C TYR A 179 43.85 -44.81 10.93
N ASN A 180 44.02 -45.65 9.91
CA ASN A 180 43.20 -45.57 8.71
C ASN A 180 41.89 -46.36 8.86
N GLU A 181 41.01 -46.30 7.87
CA GLU A 181 39.72 -47.01 7.88
C GLU A 181 39.83 -48.54 7.96
N LYS A 182 40.99 -49.13 7.63
CA LYS A 182 41.26 -50.57 7.77
C LYS A 182 41.82 -50.93 9.15
N HIS A 183 41.80 -49.99 10.09
CA HIS A 183 42.32 -50.13 11.45
C HIS A 183 43.84 -50.34 11.52
N ALA A 184 44.59 -49.99 10.48
CA ALA A 184 46.05 -49.95 10.53
C ALA A 184 46.53 -48.59 11.06
N ILE A 185 47.54 -48.59 11.94
CA ILE A 185 48.14 -47.37 12.50
C ILE A 185 48.84 -46.60 11.37
N ILE A 186 48.53 -45.31 11.23
CA ILE A 186 49.14 -44.41 10.25
C ILE A 186 49.94 -43.27 10.87
N GLU A 187 49.75 -42.99 12.17
CA GLU A 187 50.55 -42.00 12.89
C GLU A 187 50.60 -42.31 14.38
N VAL A 188 51.79 -42.17 14.96
CA VAL A 188 52.04 -42.29 16.40
C VAL A 188 52.93 -41.13 16.82
N LEU A 189 52.50 -40.41 17.85
CA LEU A 189 53.28 -39.35 18.46
C LEU A 189 53.01 -39.30 19.95
N ASP A 190 54.09 -39.20 20.73
CA ASP A 190 54.01 -39.07 22.17
C ASP A 190 54.15 -37.62 22.64
N TYR A 191 53.56 -37.33 23.80
CA TYR A 191 53.56 -36.00 24.40
C TYR A 191 53.76 -36.10 25.92
N LEU A 192 54.61 -35.23 26.46
CA LEU A 192 54.76 -35.01 27.90
C LEU A 192 54.43 -33.56 28.21
N GLU A 193 53.42 -33.35 29.06
CA GLU A 193 52.91 -32.01 29.42
C GLU A 193 52.60 -31.12 28.19
N GLY A 194 52.12 -31.73 27.11
CA GLY A 194 51.75 -31.03 25.88
C GLY A 194 52.89 -30.79 24.91
N LEU A 195 54.12 -31.12 25.31
CA LEU A 195 55.30 -31.03 24.45
C LEU A 195 55.53 -32.39 23.79
N ALA A 196 55.66 -32.40 22.47
CA ALA A 196 56.00 -33.60 21.72
C ALA A 196 57.32 -34.20 22.23
N GLN A 197 57.34 -35.52 22.43
CA GLN A 197 58.48 -36.23 22.99
C GLN A 197 58.68 -37.58 22.27
N GLY A 198 59.93 -37.96 22.05
CA GLY A 198 60.27 -39.25 21.45
C GLY A 198 59.99 -39.30 19.95
N ALA A 199 59.82 -40.51 19.41
CA ALA A 199 59.67 -40.71 17.98
C ALA A 199 58.27 -40.33 17.49
N HIS A 200 58.22 -39.43 16.51
CA HIS A 200 57.07 -39.21 15.66
C HIS A 200 57.20 -40.13 14.45
N ILE A 201 56.25 -41.04 14.27
CA ILE A 201 56.27 -41.99 13.16
C ILE A 201 54.95 -41.89 12.41
N LYS A 202 55.02 -41.81 11.08
CA LYS A 202 53.86 -42.01 10.21
C LYS A 202 54.08 -43.23 9.33
N TYR A 203 53.00 -43.88 8.94
CA TYR A 203 53.01 -45.07 8.11
C TYR A 203 52.20 -44.86 6.83
N HIS A 204 52.65 -45.51 5.78
CA HIS A 204 51.88 -45.74 4.56
C HIS A 204 50.69 -46.66 4.82
N PRO A 205 49.66 -46.69 3.96
CA PRO A 205 48.53 -47.62 4.09
C PRO A 205 48.94 -49.10 4.14
N ASN A 206 50.12 -49.44 3.63
CA ASN A 206 50.71 -50.80 3.65
C ASN A 206 51.42 -51.14 4.98
N GLY A 207 51.42 -50.24 5.97
CA GLY A 207 52.00 -50.44 7.30
C GLY A 207 53.52 -50.18 7.39
N LYS A 208 54.18 -49.80 6.30
CA LYS A 208 55.60 -49.38 6.31
C LYS A 208 55.70 -47.90 6.69
N GLU A 209 56.79 -47.49 7.32
CA GLU A 209 57.01 -46.08 7.67
C GLU A 209 57.03 -45.20 6.43
N SER A 210 56.35 -44.05 6.50
CA SER A 210 56.38 -42.97 5.50
C SER A 210 57.18 -41.77 5.99
N TYR A 211 57.31 -41.62 7.31
CA TYR A 211 57.96 -40.50 7.95
C TYR A 211 58.45 -40.88 9.35
N ARG A 212 59.64 -40.38 9.73
CA ARG A 212 60.15 -40.50 11.09
C ARG A 212 60.99 -39.27 11.48
N VAL A 213 60.77 -38.75 12.68
CA VAL A 213 61.67 -37.79 13.36
C VAL A 213 61.56 -37.97 14.87
N ASN A 214 62.56 -37.53 15.64
CA ASN A 214 62.45 -37.48 17.10
C ASN A 214 62.14 -36.05 17.57
N TYR A 215 61.38 -35.95 18.65
CA TYR A 215 61.15 -34.72 19.40
C TYR A 215 61.77 -34.82 20.79
N LYS A 216 62.29 -33.69 21.27
CA LYS A 216 62.74 -33.49 22.64
C LYS A 216 62.23 -32.13 23.12
N ASP A 217 61.49 -32.12 24.22
CA ASP A 217 60.90 -30.90 24.81
C ASP A 217 60.10 -30.08 23.77
N GLY A 218 59.34 -30.77 22.92
CA GLY A 218 58.49 -30.17 21.88
C GLY A 218 59.23 -29.73 20.61
N LYS A 219 60.56 -29.89 20.53
CA LYS A 219 61.39 -29.48 19.40
C LYS A 219 61.92 -30.69 18.64
N LYS A 220 61.95 -30.64 17.31
CA LYS A 220 62.60 -31.68 16.49
C LYS A 220 64.08 -31.80 16.85
N GLU A 221 64.57 -33.02 17.01
CA GLU A 221 65.93 -33.34 17.39
C GLU A 221 66.45 -34.52 16.56
N GLY A 222 67.62 -34.37 15.96
CA GLY A 222 68.25 -35.40 15.14
C GLY A 222 67.74 -35.42 13.70
N THR A 223 67.81 -36.60 13.06
CA THR A 223 67.52 -36.75 11.63
C THR A 223 66.05 -37.05 11.37
N GLU A 224 65.45 -36.24 10.53
CA GLU A 224 64.16 -36.45 9.89
C GLU A 224 64.33 -37.29 8.62
N TYR A 225 63.41 -38.23 8.42
CA TYR A 225 63.37 -39.12 7.27
C TYR A 225 61.97 -39.15 6.64
N PHE A 226 61.94 -39.18 5.31
CA PHE A 226 60.75 -39.44 4.51
C PHE A 226 61.00 -40.69 3.65
N PHE A 227 60.03 -41.58 3.57
CA PHE A 227 60.16 -42.87 2.88
C PHE A 227 59.05 -43.07 1.86
N SER A 228 59.35 -43.75 0.74
CA SER A 228 58.37 -44.20 -0.25
C SER A 228 57.59 -45.42 0.26
N GLU A 229 56.51 -45.79 -0.42
CA GLU A 229 55.77 -47.03 -0.11
C GLU A 229 56.65 -48.29 -0.21
N ASN A 230 57.74 -48.23 -0.98
CA ASN A 230 58.71 -49.32 -1.16
C ASN A 230 59.87 -49.29 -0.16
N LYS A 231 59.87 -48.34 0.80
CA LYS A 231 60.93 -48.06 1.80
C LYS A 231 62.16 -47.35 1.24
N ASP A 232 62.11 -46.82 0.02
CA ASP A 232 63.19 -45.99 -0.50
C ASP A 232 63.21 -44.66 0.23
N LEU A 233 64.39 -44.12 0.51
CA LEU A 233 64.52 -42.83 1.18
C LEU A 233 64.16 -41.71 0.20
N LEU A 234 63.03 -41.03 0.45
CA LEU A 234 62.54 -39.90 -0.34
C LEU A 234 63.05 -38.56 0.15
N GLY A 235 63.54 -38.47 1.37
CA GLY A 235 64.04 -37.19 1.87
C GLY A 235 64.65 -37.31 3.24
N SER A 236 65.51 -36.34 3.56
CA SER A 236 66.09 -36.25 4.88
C SER A 236 66.47 -34.81 5.22
N GLY A 237 66.45 -34.49 6.51
CA GLY A 237 66.91 -33.23 7.06
C GLY A 237 67.39 -33.43 8.49
N GLN A 238 68.27 -32.57 8.99
CA GLN A 238 68.74 -32.63 10.37
C GLN A 238 68.22 -31.45 11.17
N TYR A 239 67.87 -31.71 12.43
CA TYR A 239 67.43 -30.69 13.37
C TYR A 239 68.24 -30.76 14.65
N LYS A 240 68.49 -29.59 15.25
CA LYS A 240 69.06 -29.44 16.58
C LYS A 240 68.28 -28.38 17.34
N GLU A 241 67.69 -28.74 18.46
CA GLU A 241 66.79 -27.89 19.24
C GLU A 241 65.70 -27.22 18.37
N GLY A 242 65.15 -27.98 17.42
CA GLY A 242 64.10 -27.52 16.51
C GLY A 242 64.57 -26.68 15.33
N LYS A 243 65.85 -26.27 15.29
CA LYS A 243 66.42 -25.52 14.16
C LYS A 243 66.85 -26.50 13.05
N PRO A 244 66.46 -26.29 11.79
CA PRO A 244 66.97 -27.09 10.68
C PRO A 244 68.45 -26.76 10.46
N ILE A 245 69.32 -27.76 10.44
CA ILE A 245 70.76 -27.61 10.20
C ILE A 245 71.19 -28.45 9.00
N LEU A 246 72.31 -28.10 8.38
CA LEU A 246 72.90 -28.83 7.26
C LEU A 246 71.95 -28.95 6.05
N LYS A 247 72.09 -30.03 5.26
CA LYS A 247 71.31 -30.27 4.04
C LYS A 247 69.96 -30.90 4.38
N HIS A 248 68.90 -30.27 3.90
CA HIS A 248 67.54 -30.80 3.84
C HIS A 248 67.17 -31.02 2.39
N TRP A 249 66.62 -32.17 2.06
CA TRP A 249 66.21 -32.47 0.69
C TRP A 249 65.03 -33.43 0.70
N LYS A 250 64.24 -33.36 -0.38
CA LYS A 250 63.13 -34.26 -0.62
C LYS A 250 63.02 -34.52 -2.12
N ASN A 251 62.62 -35.73 -2.48
CA ASN A 251 62.30 -36.22 -3.80
C ASN A 251 60.79 -36.45 -3.91
N HIS A 252 60.31 -36.45 -5.15
CA HIS A 252 59.00 -36.99 -5.54
C HIS A 252 58.99 -38.52 -5.39
N GLU A 253 57.80 -39.13 -5.39
CA GLU A 253 57.63 -40.59 -5.32
C GLU A 253 58.34 -41.33 -6.46
N ASN A 254 58.50 -40.68 -7.62
CA ASN A 254 59.26 -41.23 -8.76
C ASN A 254 60.79 -41.14 -8.60
N GLY A 255 61.28 -40.66 -7.46
CA GLY A 255 62.71 -40.56 -7.13
C GLY A 255 63.41 -39.28 -7.61
N LYS A 256 62.74 -38.42 -8.39
CA LYS A 256 63.32 -37.14 -8.84
C LYS A 256 63.30 -36.09 -7.74
N LEU A 257 64.27 -35.16 -7.76
CA LEU A 257 64.41 -34.13 -6.73
C LEU A 257 63.19 -33.21 -6.69
N PHE A 258 62.59 -33.01 -5.52
CA PHE A 258 61.55 -32.02 -5.26
C PHE A 258 62.16 -30.71 -4.76
N PHE A 259 63.04 -30.75 -3.74
CA PHE A 259 63.83 -29.58 -3.34
C PHE A 259 65.10 -29.95 -2.59
N VAL A 260 66.02 -28.98 -2.51
CA VAL A 260 67.17 -29.00 -1.60
C VAL A 260 67.33 -27.63 -0.94
N ALA A 261 67.56 -27.63 0.37
CA ALA A 261 67.84 -26.48 1.20
C ALA A 261 69.09 -26.76 2.04
N ASN A 262 69.95 -25.77 2.23
CA ASN A 262 71.14 -25.92 3.08
C ASN A 262 71.11 -24.83 4.15
N PHE A 263 71.28 -25.23 5.40
CA PHE A 263 71.21 -24.36 6.57
C PHE A 263 72.56 -24.34 7.30
N ASP A 264 72.87 -23.21 7.95
CA ASP A 264 73.96 -23.11 8.93
C ASP A 264 73.56 -23.74 10.29
N GLU A 265 74.45 -23.67 11.28
CA GLU A 265 74.21 -24.20 12.63
C GLU A 265 73.14 -23.43 13.42
N ASP A 266 72.86 -22.19 13.01
CA ASP A 266 71.86 -21.33 13.63
C ASP A 266 70.46 -21.49 13.00
N GLY A 267 70.36 -22.28 11.93
CA GLY A 267 69.14 -22.53 11.17
C GLY A 267 68.83 -21.48 10.11
N ASN A 268 69.80 -20.67 9.71
CA ASN A 268 69.64 -19.74 8.61
C ASN A 268 69.90 -20.45 7.28
N LEU A 269 69.01 -20.21 6.33
CA LEU A 269 69.13 -20.72 4.97
C LEU A 269 70.30 -20.03 4.24
N LEU A 270 71.15 -20.82 3.59
CA LEU A 270 72.38 -20.33 2.96
C LEU A 270 72.19 -19.80 1.53
N LYS A 271 71.21 -20.33 0.79
CA LYS A 271 70.94 -20.02 -0.62
C LYS A 271 69.45 -20.12 -0.91
N HIS A 272 69.00 -19.52 -2.01
CA HIS A 272 67.63 -19.71 -2.50
C HIS A 272 67.30 -21.20 -2.66
N VAL A 273 66.12 -21.60 -2.18
CA VAL A 273 65.53 -22.92 -2.39
C VAL A 273 64.85 -22.93 -3.75
N LYS A 274 65.13 -23.98 -4.52
CA LYS A 274 64.43 -24.29 -5.77
C LYS A 274 63.56 -25.52 -5.53
N GLU A 275 62.28 -25.40 -5.85
CA GLU A 275 61.34 -26.50 -5.90
C GLU A 275 61.15 -26.93 -7.37
N TYR A 276 60.99 -28.22 -7.59
CA TYR A 276 60.88 -28.84 -8.91
C TYR A 276 59.61 -29.70 -8.99
N ASP A 277 59.03 -29.87 -10.18
CA ASP A 277 57.97 -30.83 -10.43
C ASP A 277 58.51 -32.26 -10.66
N GLU A 278 57.61 -33.22 -10.87
CA GLU A 278 57.96 -34.63 -11.17
C GLU A 278 58.73 -34.81 -12.50
N ASN A 279 58.85 -33.76 -13.30
CA ASN A 279 59.59 -33.70 -14.56
C ASN A 279 60.89 -32.88 -14.46
N GLU A 280 61.33 -32.55 -13.24
CA GLU A 280 62.53 -31.76 -12.95
C GLU A 280 62.50 -30.31 -13.48
N LYS A 281 61.31 -29.78 -13.77
CA LYS A 281 61.11 -28.36 -14.08
C LYS A 281 60.93 -27.57 -12.80
N ILE A 282 61.53 -26.39 -12.72
CA ILE A 282 61.42 -25.51 -11.57
C ILE A 282 59.98 -25.00 -11.46
N THR A 283 59.37 -25.14 -10.29
CA THR A 283 58.02 -24.62 -9.97
C THR A 283 58.09 -23.38 -9.09
N ARG A 284 59.11 -23.27 -8.23
CA ARG A 284 59.28 -22.15 -7.31
C ARG A 284 60.75 -21.88 -6.98
N ILE A 285 61.09 -20.61 -6.82
CA ILE A 285 62.37 -20.14 -6.26
C ILE A 285 62.04 -19.17 -5.12
N HIS A 286 62.59 -19.41 -3.93
CA HIS A 286 62.36 -18.55 -2.78
C HIS A 286 63.56 -18.53 -1.83
N PHE A 287 63.61 -17.54 -0.96
CA PHE A 287 64.57 -17.48 0.14
C PHE A 287 63.81 -17.13 1.43
N ALA A 288 64.28 -17.66 2.55
CA ALA A 288 63.69 -17.42 3.84
C ALA A 288 64.78 -17.02 4.85
N LYS A 289 64.48 -16.01 5.66
CA LYS A 289 65.32 -15.55 6.76
C LYS A 289 64.54 -15.73 8.06
N LYS A 290 65.12 -16.44 9.03
CA LYS A 290 64.44 -16.80 10.30
C LYS A 290 63.08 -17.50 10.10
N GLY A 291 62.96 -18.29 9.04
CA GLY A 291 61.73 -19.03 8.71
C GLY A 291 60.67 -18.23 7.94
N GLU A 292 60.88 -16.94 7.69
CA GLU A 292 59.95 -16.09 6.94
C GLU A 292 60.49 -15.77 5.54
N LEU A 293 59.62 -15.67 4.53
CA LEU A 293 60.02 -15.29 3.17
C LEU A 293 60.75 -13.94 3.19
N HIS A 294 61.88 -13.88 2.49
CA HIS A 294 62.72 -12.69 2.43
C HIS A 294 63.43 -12.61 1.07
N GLY A 295 63.43 -11.43 0.47
CA GLY A 295 63.97 -11.20 -0.87
C GLY A 295 63.03 -11.68 -1.99
N LYS A 296 63.63 -12.03 -3.12
CA LYS A 296 62.91 -12.37 -4.36
C LYS A 296 62.26 -13.76 -4.27
N TYR A 297 60.96 -13.80 -4.55
CA TYR A 297 60.14 -14.99 -4.72
C TYR A 297 59.70 -15.08 -6.19
N GLN A 298 59.81 -16.27 -6.78
CA GLN A 298 59.35 -16.56 -8.13
C GLN A 298 58.59 -17.89 -8.15
N GLU A 299 57.47 -17.91 -8.86
CA GLU A 299 56.67 -19.10 -9.15
C GLU A 299 56.56 -19.23 -10.67
N PHE A 300 56.55 -20.46 -11.18
CA PHE A 300 56.61 -20.76 -12.61
C PHE A 300 55.42 -21.59 -13.07
N PHE A 301 55.01 -21.40 -14.32
CA PHE A 301 54.07 -22.27 -15.01
C PHE A 301 54.72 -23.59 -15.42
N ALA A 302 53.92 -24.60 -15.78
CA ALA A 302 54.43 -25.89 -16.27
C ALA A 302 55.27 -25.79 -17.57
N ASN A 303 55.10 -24.71 -18.33
CA ASN A 303 55.91 -24.39 -19.51
C ASN A 303 57.29 -23.80 -19.16
N GLY A 304 57.53 -23.42 -17.89
CA GLY A 304 58.78 -22.83 -17.42
C GLY A 304 58.81 -21.30 -17.39
N GLU A 305 57.76 -20.63 -17.88
CA GLU A 305 57.63 -19.17 -17.81
C GLU A 305 57.25 -18.72 -16.40
N ILE A 306 57.63 -17.50 -16.03
CA ILE A 306 57.31 -16.93 -14.71
C ILE A 306 55.79 -16.72 -14.63
N LYS A 307 55.18 -17.21 -13.56
CA LYS A 307 53.77 -17.02 -13.20
C LYS A 307 53.59 -15.85 -12.24
N ILE A 308 54.43 -15.81 -11.19
CA ILE A 308 54.44 -14.75 -10.17
C ILE A 308 55.88 -14.39 -9.85
N GLU A 309 56.16 -13.10 -9.75
CA GLU A 309 57.38 -12.55 -9.18
C GLU A 309 57.00 -11.58 -8.05
N SER A 310 57.61 -11.71 -6.89
CA SER A 310 57.30 -10.86 -5.73
C SER A 310 58.53 -10.65 -4.86
N ASN A 311 58.53 -9.57 -4.08
CA ASN A 311 59.54 -9.31 -3.08
C ASN A 311 58.94 -9.38 -1.68
N PHE A 312 59.63 -10.07 -0.78
CA PHE A 312 59.22 -10.22 0.61
C PHE A 312 60.26 -9.63 1.55
N ASN A 313 59.80 -9.09 2.67
CA ASN A 313 60.62 -8.68 3.79
C ASN A 313 59.93 -9.11 5.08
N GLU A 314 60.57 -10.00 5.85
CA GLU A 314 60.03 -10.54 7.11
C GLU A 314 58.60 -11.10 6.91
N GLY A 315 58.44 -11.94 5.88
CA GLY A 315 57.19 -12.62 5.56
C GLY A 315 56.11 -11.76 4.91
N LYS A 316 56.30 -10.44 4.83
CA LYS A 316 55.34 -9.50 4.23
C LYS A 316 55.78 -9.10 2.83
N LEU A 317 54.83 -8.91 1.93
CA LEU A 317 55.11 -8.31 0.62
C LEU A 317 55.67 -6.90 0.80
N ASP A 318 56.84 -6.64 0.23
CA ASP A 318 57.55 -5.37 0.35
C ASP A 318 58.32 -5.11 -0.95
N GLY A 319 57.85 -4.13 -1.72
CA GLY A 319 58.32 -3.85 -3.08
C GLY A 319 57.33 -4.28 -4.15
N GLU A 320 57.85 -4.54 -5.35
CA GLU A 320 57.07 -4.85 -6.54
C GLU A 320 56.64 -6.32 -6.58
N GLN A 321 55.39 -6.55 -6.97
CA GLN A 321 54.82 -7.84 -7.35
C GLN A 321 54.32 -7.78 -8.79
N LYS A 322 54.61 -8.83 -9.56
CA LYS A 322 54.12 -9.04 -10.92
C LYS A 322 53.48 -10.42 -11.02
N GLU A 323 52.34 -10.49 -11.67
CA GLU A 323 51.73 -11.72 -12.13
C GLU A 323 51.70 -11.72 -13.66
N PHE A 324 51.85 -12.88 -14.27
CA PHE A 324 51.95 -13.02 -15.73
C PHE A 324 50.90 -14.01 -16.25
N PHE A 325 50.54 -13.87 -17.52
CA PHE A 325 49.84 -14.89 -18.30
C PHE A 325 50.82 -15.97 -18.76
N GLU A 326 50.32 -17.13 -19.20
CA GLU A 326 51.17 -18.22 -19.72
C GLU A 326 51.98 -17.83 -20.96
N ASN A 327 51.57 -16.77 -21.67
CA ASN A 327 52.25 -16.17 -22.81
C ASN A 327 53.34 -15.14 -22.43
N SER A 328 53.72 -15.08 -21.15
CA SER A 328 54.73 -14.18 -20.57
C SER A 328 54.35 -12.69 -20.54
N GLN A 329 53.13 -12.31 -20.95
CA GLN A 329 52.64 -10.95 -20.78
C GLN A 329 52.27 -10.68 -19.31
N ILE A 330 52.52 -9.46 -18.84
CA ILE A 330 52.13 -9.05 -17.48
C ILE A 330 50.61 -9.01 -17.40
N LYS A 331 50.05 -9.68 -16.39
CA LYS A 331 48.64 -9.68 -16.03
C LYS A 331 48.32 -8.63 -14.97
N VAL A 332 49.15 -8.58 -13.93
CA VAL A 332 49.03 -7.63 -12.82
C VAL A 332 50.41 -7.13 -12.41
N GLN A 333 50.51 -5.86 -12.05
CA GLN A 333 51.66 -5.27 -11.39
C GLN A 333 51.17 -4.44 -10.22
N SER A 334 51.71 -4.67 -9.03
CA SER A 334 51.32 -3.96 -7.82
C SER A 334 52.53 -3.73 -6.92
N PHE A 335 52.49 -2.65 -6.16
CA PHE A 335 53.53 -2.31 -5.20
C PHE A 335 52.99 -2.42 -3.78
N PHE A 336 53.82 -2.99 -2.91
CA PHE A 336 53.50 -3.21 -1.51
C PHE A 336 54.56 -2.56 -0.62
N LYS A 337 54.13 -2.15 0.58
CA LYS A 337 55.00 -1.71 1.66
C LYS A 337 54.47 -2.32 2.96
N ASN A 338 55.29 -3.11 3.64
CA ASN A 338 54.91 -3.82 4.88
C ASN A 338 53.61 -4.64 4.75
N GLY A 339 53.39 -5.28 3.59
CA GLY A 339 52.23 -6.12 3.30
C GLY A 339 50.96 -5.38 2.85
N LYS A 340 50.97 -4.04 2.82
CA LYS A 340 49.86 -3.21 2.32
C LYS A 340 50.18 -2.66 0.94
N ARG A 341 49.18 -2.49 0.08
CA ARG A 341 49.35 -1.83 -1.22
C ARG A 341 49.72 -0.37 -1.04
N ASP A 342 50.76 0.06 -1.77
CA ASP A 342 51.32 1.40 -1.74
C ASP A 342 51.85 1.74 -3.13
N LYS A 343 51.43 2.86 -3.72
CA LYS A 343 51.63 3.27 -5.14
C LYS A 343 50.67 2.60 -6.12
N GLU A 344 51.09 2.38 -7.37
CA GLU A 344 50.21 1.98 -8.45
C GLU A 344 49.89 0.48 -8.46
N TYR A 345 48.66 0.17 -8.83
CA TYR A 345 48.17 -1.14 -9.23
C TYR A 345 47.78 -1.05 -10.70
N LEU A 346 48.31 -1.95 -11.50
CA LEU A 346 48.10 -2.01 -12.94
C LEU A 346 47.60 -3.42 -13.30
N GLN A 347 46.65 -3.49 -14.24
CA GLN A 347 46.10 -4.74 -14.73
C GLN A 347 45.91 -4.69 -16.24
N TRP A 348 46.31 -5.77 -16.90
CA TRP A 348 46.21 -5.95 -18.34
C TRP A 348 45.39 -7.19 -18.68
N CYS A 349 44.79 -7.21 -19.87
CA CYS A 349 44.22 -8.39 -20.47
C CYS A 349 45.29 -9.21 -21.20
N GLU A 350 44.97 -10.46 -21.56
CA GLU A 350 45.91 -11.40 -22.21
C GLU A 350 46.39 -10.94 -23.60
N ASN A 351 45.70 -9.96 -24.20
CA ASN A 351 46.08 -9.30 -25.45
C ASN A 351 46.99 -8.08 -25.24
N GLY A 352 47.41 -7.78 -24.00
CA GLY A 352 48.33 -6.71 -23.64
C GLY A 352 47.68 -5.35 -23.39
N ILE A 353 46.35 -5.23 -23.46
CA ILE A 353 45.64 -3.97 -23.24
C ILE A 353 45.52 -3.69 -21.75
N LEU A 354 45.98 -2.51 -21.31
CA LEU A 354 45.82 -2.04 -19.93
C LEU A 354 44.35 -1.74 -19.67
N VAL A 355 43.73 -2.43 -18.72
CA VAL A 355 42.31 -2.28 -18.37
C VAL A 355 42.09 -1.59 -17.04
N LYS A 356 43.12 -1.49 -16.20
CA LYS A 356 43.00 -0.84 -14.89
C LYS A 356 44.30 -0.22 -14.40
N LYS A 357 44.20 1.00 -13.85
CA LYS A 357 45.25 1.71 -13.12
C LYS A 357 44.65 2.35 -11.87
N ILE A 358 45.17 2.02 -10.69
CA ILE A 358 44.73 2.58 -9.39
C ILE A 358 45.95 3.01 -8.59
N ASN A 359 45.89 4.16 -7.91
CA ASN A 359 46.88 4.51 -6.89
C ASN A 359 46.37 4.18 -5.49
N PHE A 360 47.23 3.55 -4.70
CA PHE A 360 46.99 3.17 -3.32
C PHE A 360 47.97 3.85 -2.37
N LYS A 361 47.53 4.07 -1.13
CA LYS A 361 48.35 4.41 0.02
C LYS A 361 47.81 3.67 1.24
N GLU A 362 48.59 2.75 1.77
CA GLU A 362 48.19 1.87 2.89
C GLU A 362 46.83 1.17 2.67
N ASP A 363 46.68 0.51 1.52
CA ASP A 363 45.46 -0.18 1.03
C ASP A 363 44.27 0.73 0.68
N LYS A 364 44.32 2.02 0.99
CA LYS A 364 43.29 2.99 0.60
C LYS A 364 43.58 3.57 -0.78
N THR A 365 42.54 3.78 -1.57
CA THR A 365 42.67 4.49 -2.85
C THR A 365 43.02 5.96 -2.60
N ASP A 366 44.17 6.39 -3.12
CA ASP A 366 44.72 7.73 -2.91
C ASP A 366 45.43 8.18 -4.18
N GLY A 367 44.75 9.03 -4.97
CA GLY A 367 45.19 9.46 -6.28
C GLY A 367 44.22 9.08 -7.40
N SER A 368 44.75 8.94 -8.62
CA SER A 368 43.94 8.65 -9.81
C SER A 368 43.55 7.17 -9.91
N VAL A 369 42.33 6.92 -10.35
CA VAL A 369 41.78 5.64 -10.79
C VAL A 369 41.39 5.79 -12.26
N ALA A 370 41.86 4.87 -13.10
CA ALA A 370 41.49 4.80 -14.49
C ALA A 370 41.15 3.35 -14.86
N GLU A 371 40.07 3.16 -15.59
CA GLU A 371 39.70 1.88 -16.20
C GLU A 371 39.48 2.08 -17.70
N TRP A 372 39.78 1.04 -18.47
CA TRP A 372 39.55 0.99 -19.90
C TRP A 372 38.77 -0.27 -20.25
N TYR A 373 37.99 -0.21 -21.33
CA TYR A 373 37.37 -1.38 -21.94
C TYR A 373 38.45 -2.24 -22.65
N GLU A 374 38.14 -3.50 -22.93
CA GLU A 374 39.06 -4.39 -23.68
C GLU A 374 39.36 -3.91 -25.09
N ASN A 375 38.57 -2.96 -25.63
CA ASN A 375 38.83 -2.28 -26.89
C ASN A 375 39.79 -1.08 -26.77
N GLY A 376 40.33 -0.81 -25.56
CA GLY A 376 41.26 0.28 -25.25
C GLY A 376 40.61 1.65 -25.01
N LYS A 377 39.29 1.79 -25.15
CA LYS A 377 38.59 3.06 -24.87
C LYS A 377 38.45 3.30 -23.36
N PRO A 378 38.48 4.56 -22.90
CA PRO A 378 38.30 4.86 -21.48
C PRO A 378 36.93 4.37 -21.01
N LYS A 379 36.86 3.90 -19.77
CA LYS A 379 35.64 3.42 -19.10
C LYS A 379 35.35 4.27 -17.86
N LEU A 380 36.39 4.55 -17.09
CA LEU A 380 36.31 5.35 -15.86
C LEU A 380 37.59 6.16 -15.69
N GLU A 381 37.44 7.40 -15.25
CA GLU A 381 38.52 8.26 -14.76
C GLU A 381 37.98 8.90 -13.49
N ALA A 382 38.65 8.66 -12.38
CA ALA A 382 38.24 9.15 -11.07
C ALA A 382 39.46 9.52 -10.25
N PHE A 383 39.24 10.32 -9.21
CA PHE A 383 40.28 10.67 -8.26
C PHE A 383 39.74 10.51 -6.84
N PHE A 384 40.56 9.94 -5.97
CA PHE A 384 40.21 9.67 -4.58
C PHE A 384 41.27 10.23 -3.63
N VAL A 385 40.84 10.65 -2.45
CA VAL A 385 41.72 10.97 -1.33
C VAL A 385 41.30 10.06 -0.17
N LEU A 386 42.12 9.06 0.15
CA LEU A 386 41.84 8.07 1.19
C LEU A 386 40.42 7.48 1.10
N ASP A 387 40.08 6.89 -0.05
CA ASP A 387 38.78 6.31 -0.41
C ASP A 387 37.60 7.27 -0.59
N LYS A 388 37.80 8.58 -0.39
CA LYS A 388 36.76 9.58 -0.65
C LYS A 388 36.85 10.12 -2.07
N PRO A 389 35.75 10.12 -2.86
CA PRO A 389 35.68 10.78 -4.15
C PRO A 389 36.14 12.24 -4.09
N HIS A 390 36.97 12.65 -5.03
CA HIS A 390 37.48 14.01 -5.12
C HIS A 390 37.74 14.40 -6.58
N LYS A 391 37.75 15.69 -6.89
CA LYS A 391 37.88 16.25 -8.25
C LYS A 391 36.79 15.71 -9.20
N VAL A 392 37.10 15.70 -10.50
CA VAL A 392 36.16 15.29 -11.55
C VAL A 392 36.24 13.78 -11.75
N HIS A 393 35.07 13.14 -11.77
CA HIS A 393 34.86 11.75 -12.13
C HIS A 393 34.16 11.70 -13.48
N ARG A 394 34.68 10.89 -14.39
CA ARG A 394 34.15 10.70 -15.73
C ARG A 394 33.93 9.22 -16.00
N GLN A 395 32.81 8.91 -16.61
CA GLN A 395 32.49 7.58 -17.10
C GLN A 395 32.16 7.67 -18.58
N TRP A 396 32.53 6.66 -19.36
CA TRP A 396 32.25 6.59 -20.79
C TRP A 396 31.52 5.29 -21.12
N TYR A 397 30.77 5.30 -22.23
CA TYR A 397 30.24 4.11 -22.86
C TYR A 397 31.34 3.37 -23.62
N GLU A 398 31.11 2.09 -23.95
CA GLU A 398 32.06 1.27 -24.70
C GLU A 398 32.35 1.83 -26.11
N ASN A 399 31.42 2.61 -26.67
CA ASN A 399 31.63 3.32 -27.93
C ASN A 399 32.58 4.53 -27.81
N GLY A 400 32.95 4.95 -26.59
CA GLY A 400 33.86 6.06 -26.29
C GLY A 400 33.17 7.39 -26.01
N ASN A 401 31.84 7.46 -26.11
CA ASN A 401 31.09 8.66 -25.77
C ASN A 401 31.01 8.83 -24.26
N LEU A 402 31.13 10.08 -23.79
CA LEU A 402 31.02 10.39 -22.37
C LEU A 402 29.62 10.01 -21.89
N LYS A 403 29.53 9.31 -20.77
CA LYS A 403 28.28 8.88 -20.14
C LYS A 403 27.90 9.80 -19.00
N THR A 404 28.86 10.10 -18.13
CA THR A 404 28.63 10.91 -16.93
C THR A 404 29.88 11.72 -16.59
N LEU A 405 29.69 12.95 -16.13
CA LEU A 405 30.71 13.78 -15.49
C LEU A 405 30.17 14.30 -14.17
N LEU A 406 30.88 14.04 -13.07
CA LEU A 406 30.52 14.44 -11.70
C LEU A 406 31.72 15.11 -11.04
N GLU A 407 31.47 16.20 -10.31
CA GLU A 407 32.51 16.90 -9.54
C GLU A 407 32.33 16.66 -8.04
N TYR A 408 33.43 16.34 -7.34
CA TYR A 408 33.45 16.02 -5.91
C TYR A 408 34.50 16.82 -5.13
N ILE A 409 34.15 17.23 -3.91
CA ILE A 409 35.08 17.74 -2.90
C ILE A 409 34.81 17.00 -1.57
N ASP A 410 35.87 16.38 -0.99
CA ASP A 410 35.81 15.59 0.25
C ASP A 410 34.63 14.58 0.32
N GLY A 411 34.40 13.86 -0.77
CA GLY A 411 33.35 12.84 -0.87
C GLY A 411 31.93 13.37 -1.13
N LYS A 412 31.73 14.68 -1.22
CA LYS A 412 30.44 15.32 -1.54
C LYS A 412 30.41 15.86 -2.96
N ARG A 413 29.24 15.86 -3.61
CA ARG A 413 29.05 16.48 -4.92
C ARG A 413 29.18 17.99 -4.80
N GLU A 414 30.06 18.57 -5.59
CA GLU A 414 30.41 19.99 -5.58
C GLU A 414 30.82 20.41 -6.99
N GLY A 415 29.96 21.16 -7.67
CA GLY A 415 30.16 21.61 -9.04
C GLY A 415 29.22 20.93 -10.05
N LYS A 416 29.71 20.66 -11.25
CA LYS A 416 28.87 20.21 -12.38
C LYS A 416 28.52 18.71 -12.29
N HIS A 417 27.30 18.40 -12.70
CA HIS A 417 26.83 17.06 -13.00
C HIS A 417 26.23 17.04 -14.41
N LEU A 418 26.81 16.25 -15.31
CA LEU A 418 26.34 16.05 -16.68
C LEU A 418 26.12 14.57 -16.92
N GLU A 419 24.99 14.23 -17.54
CA GLU A 419 24.68 12.88 -18.03
C GLU A 419 24.34 12.94 -19.50
N TYR A 420 24.77 11.93 -20.26
CA TYR A 420 24.60 11.86 -21.71
C TYR A 420 24.05 10.50 -22.12
N PHE A 421 23.29 10.48 -23.21
CA PHE A 421 22.91 9.26 -23.91
C PHE A 421 24.12 8.66 -24.62
N GLU A 422 24.00 7.39 -25.02
CA GLU A 422 25.06 6.69 -25.75
C GLU A 422 25.40 7.34 -27.10
N ASN A 423 24.49 8.13 -27.68
CA ASN A 423 24.69 8.91 -28.91
C ASN A 423 25.31 10.31 -28.68
N SER A 424 25.78 10.61 -27.47
CA SER A 424 26.34 11.91 -27.03
C SER A 424 25.33 13.05 -26.82
N ASP A 425 24.03 12.80 -26.98
CA ASP A 425 23.02 13.80 -26.60
C ASP A 425 23.00 13.98 -25.09
N LEU A 426 22.92 15.22 -24.61
CA LEU A 426 22.82 15.52 -23.18
C LEU A 426 21.46 15.03 -22.64
N ILE A 427 21.47 14.29 -21.53
CA ILE A 427 20.26 13.88 -20.77
C ILE A 427 19.94 14.94 -19.73
N LEU A 428 20.97 15.38 -19.01
CA LEU A 428 20.84 16.20 -17.81
C LEU A 428 22.07 17.05 -17.58
N SER A 429 21.85 18.28 -17.14
CA SER A 429 22.88 19.20 -16.63
C SER A 429 22.39 19.83 -15.34
N ALA A 430 23.17 19.67 -14.28
CA ALA A 430 22.87 20.20 -12.96
C ALA A 430 24.14 20.73 -12.28
N LYS A 431 23.95 21.60 -11.29
CA LYS A 431 25.01 22.07 -10.41
C LYS A 431 24.69 21.72 -8.95
N TYR A 432 25.69 21.22 -8.24
CA TYR A 432 25.61 20.87 -6.84
C TYR A 432 26.54 21.75 -5.99
N THR A 433 26.11 22.05 -4.77
CA THR A 433 26.95 22.60 -3.71
C THR A 433 26.62 21.84 -2.43
N ASN A 434 27.63 21.21 -1.82
CA ASN A 434 27.48 20.34 -0.65
C ASN A 434 26.33 19.31 -0.79
N ASP A 435 26.32 18.54 -1.88
CA ASP A 435 25.29 17.53 -2.22
C ASP A 435 23.87 18.04 -2.51
N MET A 436 23.62 19.35 -2.41
CA MET A 436 22.33 19.97 -2.74
C MET A 436 22.37 20.60 -4.13
N LEU A 437 21.28 20.52 -4.88
CA LEU A 437 21.15 21.26 -6.14
C LEU A 437 21.21 22.78 -5.86
N ASP A 438 22.11 23.48 -6.54
CA ASP A 438 22.28 24.92 -6.40
C ASP A 438 22.67 25.54 -7.75
N GLY A 439 21.70 26.19 -8.38
CA GLY A 439 21.83 26.76 -9.73
C GLY A 439 20.81 26.21 -10.72
N GLU A 440 21.16 26.26 -12.00
CA GLU A 440 20.30 25.83 -13.10
C GLU A 440 20.32 24.31 -13.26
N PHE A 441 19.14 23.76 -13.50
CA PHE A 441 18.89 22.37 -13.83
C PHE A 441 18.24 22.30 -15.19
N LEU A 442 18.81 21.50 -16.09
CA LEU A 442 18.30 21.23 -17.43
C LEU A 442 18.16 19.72 -17.60
N SER A 443 17.05 19.26 -18.14
CA SER A 443 16.94 17.90 -18.67
C SER A 443 16.35 17.92 -20.07
N TYR A 444 16.63 16.87 -20.84
CA TYR A 444 16.37 16.80 -22.27
C TYR A 444 15.68 15.49 -22.64
N TYR A 445 14.90 15.52 -23.72
CA TYR A 445 14.46 14.34 -24.46
C TYR A 445 15.59 13.82 -25.36
N ALA A 446 15.40 12.63 -25.94
CA ALA A 446 16.28 12.12 -27.00
C ALA A 446 16.38 13.16 -28.15
N LYS A 447 17.53 13.20 -28.85
CA LYS A 447 17.85 14.20 -29.90
C LYS A 447 18.05 15.63 -29.38
N GLY A 448 18.36 15.80 -28.09
CA GLY A 448 18.80 17.06 -27.49
C GLY A 448 17.71 18.13 -27.31
N LYS A 449 16.43 17.76 -27.42
CA LYS A 449 15.33 18.71 -27.19
C LYS A 449 15.13 18.94 -25.70
N LEU A 450 15.04 20.21 -25.28
CA LEU A 450 14.86 20.55 -23.87
C LEU A 450 13.53 19.98 -23.36
N ARG A 451 13.54 19.35 -22.19
CA ARG A 451 12.37 18.78 -21.51
C ARG A 451 11.92 19.67 -20.37
N GLU A 452 12.87 20.12 -19.56
CA GLU A 452 12.60 21.04 -18.45
C GLU A 452 13.84 21.85 -18.10
N ARG A 453 13.56 23.06 -17.64
CA ARG A 453 14.53 24.02 -17.10
C ARG A 453 14.01 24.50 -15.77
N MET A 454 14.81 24.33 -14.71
CA MET A 454 14.48 24.77 -13.36
C MET A 454 15.68 25.47 -12.73
N PHE A 455 15.44 26.23 -11.66
CA PHE A 455 16.50 26.78 -10.84
C PHE A 455 16.30 26.32 -9.40
N PHE A 456 17.41 26.00 -8.75
CA PHE A 456 17.45 25.55 -7.38
C PHE A 456 18.34 26.48 -6.56
N LYS A 457 18.02 26.63 -5.28
CA LYS A 457 18.86 27.27 -4.26
C LYS A 457 18.78 26.43 -3.00
N ASN A 458 19.92 25.93 -2.51
CA ASN A 458 20.00 25.02 -1.36
C ASN A 458 19.02 23.83 -1.46
N GLY A 459 18.91 23.23 -2.65
CA GLY A 459 18.04 22.07 -2.92
C GLY A 459 16.55 22.38 -3.13
N LYS A 460 16.11 23.63 -2.96
CA LYS A 460 14.71 24.05 -3.16
C LYS A 460 14.52 24.77 -4.49
N LYS A 461 13.38 24.60 -5.15
CA LYS A 461 13.02 25.29 -6.40
C LYS A 461 12.86 26.79 -6.16
N GLU A 462 13.45 27.57 -7.05
CA GLU A 462 13.49 29.02 -7.03
C GLU A 462 13.30 29.55 -8.46
N LYS A 463 12.77 30.77 -8.64
CA LYS A 463 12.54 31.42 -9.94
C LYS A 463 11.59 30.62 -10.86
N GLN A 464 11.54 31.04 -12.13
CA GLN A 464 10.69 30.44 -13.14
C GLN A 464 11.25 29.08 -13.61
N ALA A 465 10.43 28.04 -13.49
CA ALA A 465 10.61 26.76 -14.15
C ALA A 465 9.80 26.71 -15.43
N THR A 466 10.36 26.05 -16.45
CA THR A 466 9.73 25.83 -17.76
C THR A 466 9.81 24.37 -18.12
N TRP A 467 8.69 23.78 -18.52
CA TRP A 467 8.58 22.45 -19.11
C TRP A 467 8.24 22.59 -20.58
N PHE A 468 8.71 21.66 -21.39
CA PHE A 468 8.54 21.65 -22.84
C PHE A 468 7.91 20.33 -23.28
N HIS A 469 7.12 20.38 -24.34
CA HIS A 469 6.67 19.21 -25.07
C HIS A 469 7.82 18.64 -25.93
N GLU A 470 7.67 17.41 -26.42
CA GLU A 470 8.68 16.79 -27.30
C GLU A 470 8.81 17.52 -28.66
N ASN A 471 7.84 18.35 -29.04
CA ASN A 471 7.93 19.24 -30.20
C ASN A 471 8.66 20.57 -29.93
N SER A 472 9.29 20.71 -28.75
CA SER A 472 10.02 21.90 -28.28
C SER A 472 9.15 23.12 -27.95
N GLN A 473 7.83 23.03 -28.06
CA GLN A 473 6.94 24.08 -27.56
C GLN A 473 6.85 24.03 -26.04
N ILE A 474 6.55 25.17 -25.42
CA ILE A 474 6.37 25.24 -23.97
C ILE A 474 5.15 24.39 -23.60
N ASN A 475 5.32 23.45 -22.68
CA ASN A 475 4.24 22.72 -22.04
C ASN A 475 3.69 23.52 -20.86
N LYS A 476 4.58 24.06 -20.03
CA LYS A 476 4.20 24.73 -18.78
C LYS A 476 5.26 25.71 -18.32
N ILE A 477 4.84 26.80 -17.69
CA ILE A 477 5.71 27.73 -16.97
C ILE A 477 5.12 27.98 -15.58
N ALA A 478 5.98 27.99 -14.56
CA ALA A 478 5.57 28.28 -13.19
C ALA A 478 6.73 28.93 -12.43
N THR A 479 6.44 29.90 -11.57
CA THR A 479 7.47 30.55 -10.74
C THR A 479 7.42 30.02 -9.32
N PHE A 480 8.58 29.71 -8.76
CA PHE A 480 8.75 29.17 -7.42
C PHE A 480 9.56 30.12 -6.54
N LYS A 481 9.23 30.12 -5.24
CA LYS A 481 10.05 30.69 -4.17
C LYS A 481 10.02 29.72 -3.00
N GLU A 482 11.18 29.18 -2.64
CA GLU A 482 11.29 28.13 -1.60
C GLU A 482 10.31 26.95 -1.81
N ASP A 483 10.27 26.37 -3.00
CA ASP A 483 9.35 25.29 -3.44
C ASP A 483 7.86 25.66 -3.56
N LYS A 484 7.46 26.87 -3.18
CA LYS A 484 6.06 27.32 -3.27
C LYS A 484 5.79 28.09 -4.55
N LEU A 485 4.65 27.82 -5.18
CA LEU A 485 4.20 28.54 -6.38
C LEU A 485 3.89 30.00 -6.03
N THR A 486 4.41 30.92 -6.85
CA THR A 486 4.16 32.36 -6.73
C THR A 486 3.98 32.97 -8.11
N GLY A 487 3.08 33.93 -8.25
CA GLY A 487 2.77 34.56 -9.52
C GLY A 487 1.92 33.69 -10.44
N GLU A 488 2.03 33.93 -11.74
CA GLU A 488 1.20 33.28 -12.76
C GLU A 488 1.86 31.99 -13.27
N MET A 489 1.07 30.91 -13.28
CA MET A 489 1.41 29.62 -13.86
C MET A 489 0.58 29.41 -15.12
N LYS A 490 1.23 29.08 -16.24
CA LYS A 490 0.56 28.79 -17.51
C LYS A 490 0.90 27.39 -17.99
N SER A 491 -0.07 26.74 -18.61
CA SER A 491 0.11 25.49 -19.34
C SER A 491 -0.43 25.64 -20.75
N TYR A 492 0.14 24.91 -21.69
CA TYR A 492 -0.18 24.97 -23.10
C TYR A 492 -0.30 23.57 -23.68
N PHE A 493 -1.20 23.39 -24.63
CA PHE A 493 -1.34 22.17 -25.40
C PHE A 493 -0.16 21.99 -26.38
N GLU A 494 -0.05 20.80 -26.98
CA GLU A 494 1.01 20.50 -27.96
C GLU A 494 0.96 21.36 -29.24
N ASP A 495 -0.17 22.01 -29.54
CA ASP A 495 -0.28 22.96 -30.66
C ASP A 495 0.14 24.39 -30.28
N GLY A 496 0.47 24.62 -29.01
CA GLY A 496 0.87 25.90 -28.45
C GLY A 496 -0.29 26.76 -27.95
N SER A 497 -1.53 26.30 -28.09
CA SER A 497 -2.70 26.99 -27.52
C SER A 497 -2.72 26.88 -26.00
N LEU A 498 -3.21 27.93 -25.32
CA LEU A 498 -3.23 28.01 -23.86
C LEU A 498 -4.20 26.97 -23.28
N GLU A 499 -3.72 26.10 -22.39
CA GLU A 499 -4.53 25.12 -21.67
C GLU A 499 -5.07 25.72 -20.37
N PHE A 500 -4.24 26.41 -19.59
CA PHE A 500 -4.72 27.19 -18.46
C PHE A 500 -3.77 28.31 -18.06
N ALA A 501 -4.30 29.31 -17.38
CA ALA A 501 -3.56 30.33 -16.65
C ALA A 501 -4.11 30.43 -15.21
N LYS A 502 -3.26 30.23 -14.22
CA LYS A 502 -3.61 30.15 -12.79
C LYS A 502 -2.66 31.00 -11.98
N LYS A 503 -3.17 31.81 -11.05
CA LYS A 503 -2.36 32.69 -10.20
C LYS A 503 -2.24 32.14 -8.79
N PHE A 504 -1.04 32.20 -8.23
CA PHE A 504 -0.71 31.71 -6.90
C PHE A 504 0.04 32.75 -6.08
N ASP A 505 -0.22 32.77 -4.79
CA ASP A 505 0.59 33.50 -3.80
C ASP A 505 0.99 32.54 -2.69
N ASN A 506 2.31 32.34 -2.51
CA ASN A 506 2.88 31.44 -1.50
C ASN A 506 2.26 30.02 -1.49
N GLY A 507 1.88 29.50 -2.66
CA GLY A 507 1.23 28.20 -2.86
C GLY A 507 -0.30 28.21 -2.87
N ASN A 508 -0.95 29.29 -2.41
CA ASN A 508 -2.42 29.40 -2.40
C ASN A 508 -2.94 29.95 -3.74
N PRO A 509 -4.06 29.43 -4.28
CA PRO A 509 -4.67 30.00 -5.48
C PRO A 509 -5.27 31.37 -5.17
N VAL A 510 -4.96 32.38 -5.98
CA VAL A 510 -5.46 33.75 -5.81
C VAL A 510 -5.87 34.34 -7.16
N GLY A 511 -6.82 35.27 -7.18
CA GLY A 511 -7.24 35.98 -8.38
C GLY A 511 -7.89 35.08 -9.43
N GLU A 512 -7.94 35.55 -10.68
CA GLU A 512 -8.58 34.87 -11.79
C GLU A 512 -7.75 33.69 -12.33
N HIS A 513 -8.42 32.56 -12.50
CA HIS A 513 -7.92 31.31 -13.09
C HIS A 513 -8.79 30.99 -14.31
N ILE A 514 -8.15 30.61 -15.41
CA ILE A 514 -8.79 30.26 -16.67
C ILE A 514 -8.28 28.88 -17.09
N GLU A 515 -9.20 27.99 -17.49
CA GLU A 515 -8.93 26.67 -18.05
C GLU A 515 -9.63 26.53 -19.40
N TYR A 516 -8.96 25.95 -20.39
CA TYR A 516 -9.47 25.64 -21.72
C TYR A 516 -9.46 24.12 -21.93
N PHE A 517 -10.39 23.62 -22.74
CA PHE A 517 -10.52 22.19 -23.03
C PHE A 517 -10.39 21.92 -24.55
N GLN A 518 -9.63 20.89 -24.94
CA GLN A 518 -9.42 20.54 -26.36
C GLN A 518 -10.70 20.00 -27.01
N LYS A 519 -11.02 20.50 -28.20
CA LYS A 519 -12.22 20.09 -28.97
C LYS A 519 -12.19 18.63 -29.46
N ASP A 520 -11.00 18.11 -29.80
CA ASP A 520 -10.88 16.89 -30.62
C ASP A 520 -10.58 15.60 -29.83
N LYS A 521 -10.43 15.67 -28.49
CA LYS A 521 -10.24 14.48 -27.62
C LYS A 521 -11.45 14.16 -26.73
N CYS A 522 -12.56 14.88 -26.93
CA CYS A 522 -13.77 14.76 -26.10
C CYS A 522 -14.72 13.68 -26.61
N GLU A 523 -14.35 12.40 -26.49
CA GLU A 523 -15.34 11.33 -26.65
C GLU A 523 -16.17 11.08 -25.37
N ASN A 524 -15.76 11.55 -24.17
CA ASN A 524 -16.55 11.22 -22.96
C ASN A 524 -16.55 12.17 -21.75
N TYR A 525 -15.75 13.24 -21.65
CA TYR A 525 -15.81 14.10 -20.46
C TYR A 525 -15.68 15.59 -20.81
N ASP A 526 -16.74 16.32 -20.51
CA ASP A 526 -16.95 17.78 -20.59
C ASP A 526 -17.10 18.39 -22.00
N LYS A 527 -18.34 18.73 -22.37
CA LYS A 527 -18.70 19.49 -23.59
C LYS A 527 -18.46 20.99 -23.39
N ARG A 528 -17.33 21.39 -22.81
CA ARG A 528 -17.01 22.79 -22.49
C ARG A 528 -15.79 23.25 -23.28
N ILE A 529 -15.71 24.54 -23.61
CA ILE A 529 -14.51 25.14 -24.24
C ILE A 529 -13.61 25.84 -23.22
N ALA A 530 -14.20 26.38 -22.16
CA ALA A 530 -13.47 27.09 -21.12
C ALA A 530 -14.23 27.12 -19.78
N LYS A 531 -13.46 27.31 -18.71
CA LYS A 531 -13.94 27.58 -17.36
C LYS A 531 -13.08 28.68 -16.72
N ILE A 532 -13.73 29.72 -16.20
CA ILE A 532 -13.11 30.83 -15.49
C ILE A 532 -13.60 30.80 -14.04
N PHE A 533 -12.70 30.99 -13.09
CA PHE A 533 -13.02 31.06 -11.67
C PHE A 533 -12.05 32.01 -10.96
N VAL A 534 -12.51 32.66 -9.90
CA VAL A 534 -11.74 33.68 -9.18
C VAL A 534 -11.60 33.27 -7.72
N PHE A 535 -10.41 33.44 -7.15
CA PHE A 535 -10.14 33.18 -5.74
C PHE A 535 -9.81 34.46 -4.98
N ASP A 536 -10.17 34.50 -3.70
CA ASP A 536 -9.69 35.50 -2.76
C ASP A 536 -8.25 35.19 -2.29
N LYS A 537 -7.70 36.06 -1.44
CA LYS A 537 -6.35 35.93 -0.86
C LYS A 537 -6.19 34.71 0.06
N ASP A 538 -7.29 34.15 0.54
CA ASP A 538 -7.31 33.03 1.48
C ASP A 538 -7.50 31.69 0.74
N GLY A 539 -7.62 31.72 -0.59
CA GLY A 539 -7.77 30.55 -1.45
C GLY A 539 -9.20 30.07 -1.64
N ASN A 540 -10.20 30.87 -1.24
CA ASN A 540 -11.61 30.51 -1.41
C ASN A 540 -12.18 31.09 -2.71
N MET A 541 -13.14 30.39 -3.33
CA MET A 541 -13.88 30.90 -4.48
C MET A 541 -14.57 32.22 -4.15
N HIS A 542 -14.38 33.22 -5.00
CA HIS A 542 -14.86 34.58 -4.80
C HIS A 542 -15.25 35.21 -6.14
N SER A 543 -16.24 36.10 -6.18
CA SER A 543 -16.74 36.72 -7.42
C SER A 543 -17.28 35.67 -8.42
N LYS A 544 -17.06 35.88 -9.73
CA LYS A 544 -17.70 35.12 -10.81
C LYS A 544 -16.93 33.85 -11.19
N GLN A 545 -17.66 32.74 -11.27
CA GLN A 545 -17.31 31.57 -12.06
C GLN A 545 -18.12 31.59 -13.36
N GLN A 546 -17.46 31.31 -14.48
CA GLN A 546 -18.10 31.20 -15.79
C GLN A 546 -17.69 29.90 -16.49
N THR A 547 -18.64 29.17 -17.05
CA THR A 547 -18.37 28.03 -17.94
C THR A 547 -18.96 28.29 -19.32
N PHE A 548 -18.36 27.72 -20.36
CA PHE A 548 -18.69 28.01 -21.75
C PHE A 548 -18.87 26.72 -22.56
N TYR A 549 -19.91 26.68 -23.39
CA TYR A 549 -20.16 25.64 -24.38
C TYR A 549 -19.15 25.70 -25.54
N PRO A 550 -19.06 24.65 -26.39
CA PRO A 550 -18.09 24.57 -27.48
C PRO A 550 -18.27 25.66 -28.55
N ASN A 551 -19.47 26.23 -28.66
CA ASN A 551 -19.79 27.36 -29.54
C ASN A 551 -19.43 28.73 -28.93
N GLY A 552 -18.93 28.77 -27.69
CA GLY A 552 -18.56 29.99 -26.98
C GLY A 552 -19.69 30.65 -26.18
N ASN A 553 -20.92 30.14 -26.26
CA ASN A 553 -22.01 30.62 -25.40
C ASN A 553 -21.75 30.23 -23.94
N LYS A 554 -22.17 31.09 -23.01
CA LYS A 554 -22.06 30.78 -21.57
C LYS A 554 -23.00 29.64 -21.23
N GLU A 555 -22.53 28.65 -20.49
CA GLU A 555 -23.34 27.57 -19.92
C GLU A 555 -23.79 27.95 -18.51
N ALA A 556 -22.87 28.46 -17.68
CA ALA A 556 -23.16 28.86 -16.32
C ALA A 556 -22.43 30.14 -15.93
N ILE A 557 -23.09 30.98 -15.13
CA ILE A 557 -22.49 32.07 -14.35
C ILE A 557 -22.89 31.85 -12.91
N VAL A 558 -21.91 31.69 -12.02
CA VAL A 558 -22.14 31.45 -10.58
C VAL A 558 -21.30 32.43 -9.79
N ASN A 559 -21.93 33.24 -8.95
CA ASN A 559 -21.24 34.19 -8.09
C ASN A 559 -20.97 33.57 -6.69
N TYR A 560 -19.80 33.88 -6.14
CA TYR A 560 -19.33 33.38 -4.84
C TYR A 560 -18.84 34.52 -3.95
N PHE A 561 -18.97 34.34 -2.64
CA PHE A 561 -18.35 35.20 -1.63
C PHE A 561 -17.75 34.33 -0.53
N HIS A 562 -16.42 34.26 -0.45
CA HIS A 562 -15.68 33.42 0.51
C HIS A 562 -16.13 31.95 0.50
N GLY A 563 -16.21 31.36 -0.69
CA GLY A 563 -16.50 29.94 -0.89
C GLY A 563 -17.98 29.55 -0.90
N VAL A 564 -18.91 30.45 -0.59
CA VAL A 564 -20.36 30.19 -0.63
C VAL A 564 -21.03 30.93 -1.79
N PHE A 565 -22.15 30.40 -2.31
CA PHE A 565 -22.94 31.08 -3.35
C PHE A 565 -23.46 32.42 -2.84
N HIS A 566 -23.32 33.46 -3.64
CA HIS A 566 -23.79 34.80 -3.32
C HIS A 566 -24.19 35.52 -4.61
N GLU A 567 -25.18 36.39 -4.58
CA GLU A 567 -25.78 37.06 -5.75
C GLU A 567 -26.36 36.07 -6.77
N ASP A 568 -26.41 36.48 -8.04
CA ASP A 568 -27.08 35.72 -9.09
C ASP A 568 -26.31 34.47 -9.52
N LYS A 569 -27.04 33.38 -9.74
CA LYS A 569 -26.66 32.20 -10.51
C LYS A 569 -27.53 32.15 -11.76
N HIS A 570 -26.90 32.00 -12.92
CA HIS A 570 -27.57 31.82 -14.20
C HIS A 570 -27.07 30.57 -14.89
N LEU A 571 -27.99 29.75 -15.43
CA LEU A 571 -27.69 28.65 -16.34
C LEU A 571 -28.36 28.91 -17.69
N TYR A 572 -27.69 28.53 -18.77
CA TYR A 572 -28.17 28.71 -20.13
C TYR A 572 -28.07 27.41 -20.91
N ASP A 573 -28.86 27.27 -21.98
CA ASP A 573 -28.69 26.20 -22.97
C ASP A 573 -27.58 26.55 -23.98
N ILE A 574 -27.29 25.61 -24.89
CA ILE A 574 -26.25 25.79 -25.91
C ILE A 574 -26.53 26.98 -26.84
N ASP A 575 -27.79 27.35 -27.05
CA ASP A 575 -28.18 28.48 -27.90
C ASP A 575 -28.16 29.82 -27.16
N GLY A 576 -27.88 29.80 -25.85
CA GLY A 576 -27.78 30.98 -24.99
C GLY A 576 -29.11 31.40 -24.34
N ASN A 577 -30.15 30.57 -24.42
CA ASN A 577 -31.41 30.84 -23.74
C ASN A 577 -31.30 30.51 -22.24
N LEU A 578 -31.89 31.36 -21.39
CA LEU A 578 -31.89 31.16 -19.94
C LEU A 578 -32.67 29.90 -19.54
N LEU A 579 -32.02 29.00 -18.81
CA LEU A 579 -32.60 27.77 -18.23
C LEU A 579 -32.86 27.90 -16.74
N GLU A 580 -32.01 28.63 -16.00
CA GLU A 580 -32.17 28.83 -14.56
C GLU A 580 -31.68 30.22 -14.18
N LYS A 581 -32.40 30.91 -13.30
CA LYS A 581 -31.93 32.09 -12.60
C LYS A 581 -32.30 31.99 -11.12
N ALA A 582 -31.33 32.17 -10.26
CA ALA A 582 -31.47 32.06 -8.81
C ALA A 582 -30.63 33.16 -8.13
N PHE A 583 -31.09 33.72 -7.02
CA PHE A 583 -30.33 34.70 -6.24
C PHE A 583 -29.99 34.13 -4.86
N TYR A 584 -28.73 34.23 -4.45
CA TYR A 584 -28.25 33.72 -3.16
C TYR A 584 -27.75 34.85 -2.26
N ASP A 585 -28.20 34.90 -1.00
CA ASP A 585 -27.55 35.69 0.04
C ASP A 585 -26.76 34.76 0.97
N LYS A 586 -25.42 34.83 0.90
CA LYS A 586 -24.48 34.05 1.72
C LYS A 586 -24.85 32.57 1.85
N GLY A 587 -25.14 31.94 0.72
CA GLY A 587 -25.50 30.52 0.59
C GLY A 587 -26.99 30.21 0.72
N SER A 588 -27.84 31.16 1.11
CA SER A 588 -29.30 30.98 1.16
C SER A 588 -29.96 31.46 -0.11
N LEU A 589 -30.82 30.65 -0.73
CA LEU A 589 -31.64 31.02 -1.88
C LEU A 589 -32.75 31.99 -1.43
N GLU A 590 -32.79 33.16 -2.05
CA GLU A 590 -33.68 34.28 -1.72
C GLU A 590 -34.30 34.88 -2.99
N GLY A 591 -35.50 35.44 -2.89
CA GLY A 591 -36.17 36.16 -3.98
C GLY A 591 -36.71 35.26 -5.09
N GLU A 592 -36.84 35.81 -6.29
CA GLU A 592 -37.40 35.10 -7.44
C GLU A 592 -36.42 34.03 -7.98
N TYR A 593 -36.88 32.79 -8.07
CA TYR A 593 -36.22 31.67 -8.71
C TYR A 593 -36.96 31.31 -9.99
N PHE A 594 -36.24 31.32 -11.10
CA PHE A 594 -36.72 30.95 -12.42
C PHE A 594 -36.07 29.63 -12.87
N GLN A 595 -36.87 28.74 -13.44
CA GLN A 595 -36.40 27.51 -14.08
C GLN A 595 -37.22 27.18 -15.33
N LYS A 596 -36.53 26.88 -16.43
CA LYS A 596 -37.11 26.43 -17.69
C LYS A 596 -36.62 25.02 -18.02
N THR A 597 -37.56 24.14 -18.31
CA THR A 597 -37.34 22.77 -18.78
C THR A 597 -37.88 22.62 -20.21
N GLN A 598 -37.81 21.42 -20.78
CA GLN A 598 -38.43 21.13 -22.07
C GLN A 598 -39.96 21.27 -22.06
N THR A 599 -40.61 21.15 -20.91
CA THR A 599 -42.08 21.06 -20.79
C THR A 599 -42.72 22.17 -19.95
N SER A 600 -41.92 22.96 -19.23
CA SER A 600 -42.43 24.01 -18.33
C SER A 600 -41.47 25.17 -18.15
N GLU A 601 -42.00 26.32 -17.76
CA GLU A 601 -41.26 27.45 -17.20
C GLU A 601 -41.88 27.81 -15.84
N ASN A 602 -41.08 27.74 -14.78
CA ASN A 602 -41.51 27.88 -13.40
C ASN A 602 -40.86 29.11 -12.78
N ILE A 603 -41.66 29.92 -12.09
CA ILE A 603 -41.24 31.06 -11.29
C ILE A 603 -41.71 30.81 -9.87
N TYR A 604 -40.78 30.74 -8.92
CA TYR A 604 -41.07 30.60 -7.49
C TYR A 604 -40.46 31.79 -6.73
N THR A 605 -41.04 32.16 -5.59
CA THR A 605 -40.40 33.10 -4.66
C THR A 605 -39.84 32.31 -3.47
N PHE A 606 -38.58 32.52 -3.12
CA PHE A 606 -37.90 31.88 -2.00
C PHE A 606 -37.57 32.89 -0.90
N GLU A 607 -37.68 32.45 0.35
CA GLU A 607 -37.13 33.11 1.53
C GLU A 607 -36.38 32.06 2.36
N LYS A 608 -35.09 32.28 2.64
CA LYS A 608 -34.23 31.36 3.42
C LYS A 608 -34.32 29.90 2.96
N ASN A 609 -34.20 29.67 1.66
CA ASN A 609 -34.28 28.36 1.00
C ASN A 609 -35.65 27.67 0.99
N ARG A 610 -36.73 28.34 1.43
CA ARG A 610 -38.11 27.81 1.37
C ARG A 610 -38.96 28.64 0.42
N LYS A 611 -39.90 28.02 -0.31
CA LYS A 611 -40.86 28.76 -1.12
C LYS A 611 -41.75 29.60 -0.20
N ASN A 612 -41.73 30.91 -0.40
CA ASN A 612 -42.51 31.86 0.37
C ASN A 612 -42.88 33.05 -0.51
N GLY A 613 -44.17 33.22 -0.81
CA GLY A 613 -44.69 34.23 -1.72
C GLY A 613 -45.22 33.66 -3.06
N PRO A 614 -45.48 34.53 -4.03
CA PRO A 614 -46.16 34.17 -5.27
C PRO A 614 -45.32 33.26 -6.16
N SER A 615 -46.00 32.36 -6.86
CA SER A 615 -45.41 31.40 -7.79
C SER A 615 -46.29 31.20 -9.02
N LYS A 616 -45.66 31.03 -10.18
CA LYS A 616 -46.31 30.82 -11.48
C LYS A 616 -45.66 29.66 -12.22
N ILE A 617 -46.49 28.78 -12.77
CA ILE A 617 -46.07 27.62 -13.57
C ILE A 617 -46.68 27.77 -14.95
N TYR A 618 -45.83 27.91 -15.95
CA TYR A 618 -46.18 27.92 -17.35
C TYR A 618 -45.89 26.56 -17.97
N ARG A 619 -46.75 26.13 -18.89
CA ARG A 619 -46.58 24.89 -19.67
C ARG A 619 -46.47 25.23 -21.15
N PHE A 620 -45.86 24.32 -21.92
CA PHE A 620 -45.81 24.41 -23.38
C PHE A 620 -46.78 23.40 -24.00
N THR A 621 -47.52 23.82 -25.03
CA THR A 621 -48.44 22.92 -25.78
C THR A 621 -47.66 21.88 -26.59
N GLU A 622 -48.15 20.65 -26.68
CA GLU A 622 -47.43 19.55 -27.36
C GLU A 622 -47.21 19.76 -28.87
N LYS A 623 -48.14 20.43 -29.56
CA LYS A 623 -48.11 20.57 -31.03
C LYS A 623 -47.33 21.79 -31.53
N GLU A 624 -47.46 22.92 -30.85
CA GLU A 624 -46.95 24.23 -31.32
C GLU A 624 -45.95 24.87 -30.36
N ASN A 625 -45.65 24.21 -29.23
CA ASN A 625 -44.74 24.71 -28.18
C ASN A 625 -45.11 26.11 -27.65
N VAL A 626 -46.40 26.46 -27.68
CA VAL A 626 -46.91 27.75 -27.21
C VAL A 626 -46.94 27.77 -25.68
N LYS A 627 -46.41 28.84 -25.09
CA LYS A 627 -46.38 29.06 -23.64
C LYS A 627 -47.74 29.59 -23.15
N TYR A 628 -48.31 28.95 -22.13
CA TYR A 628 -49.48 29.45 -21.42
C TYR A 628 -49.28 29.34 -19.90
N LEU A 629 -49.90 30.24 -19.14
CA LEU A 629 -49.93 30.11 -17.67
C LEU A 629 -50.83 28.93 -17.34
N SER A 630 -50.34 27.93 -16.59
CA SER A 630 -51.13 26.75 -16.22
C SER A 630 -51.60 26.80 -14.78
N PHE A 631 -50.79 27.37 -13.88
CA PHE A 631 -51.07 27.41 -12.46
C PHE A 631 -50.38 28.62 -11.80
N GLU A 632 -51.09 29.34 -10.95
CA GLU A 632 -50.52 30.38 -10.09
C GLU A 632 -51.04 30.23 -8.65
N VAL A 633 -50.18 30.47 -7.66
CA VAL A 633 -50.48 30.29 -6.24
C VAL A 633 -49.43 30.97 -5.35
N ASP A 634 -49.77 31.28 -4.11
CA ASP A 634 -48.79 31.69 -3.09
C ASP A 634 -48.33 30.50 -2.24
N TYR A 635 -47.06 30.52 -1.83
CA TYR A 635 -46.51 29.58 -0.86
C TYR A 635 -46.27 30.29 0.48
N ILE A 636 -46.43 29.58 1.60
CA ILE A 636 -45.90 29.98 2.91
C ILE A 636 -45.12 28.81 3.49
N ASN A 637 -43.79 28.94 3.58
CA ASN A 637 -42.90 27.87 4.06
C ASN A 637 -43.12 26.53 3.32
N ASP A 638 -43.04 26.56 1.98
CA ASP A 638 -43.23 25.40 1.08
C ASP A 638 -44.66 24.86 0.97
N ASP A 639 -45.59 25.31 1.80
CA ASP A 639 -47.01 24.94 1.71
C ASP A 639 -47.81 25.89 0.81
N LEU A 640 -48.68 25.35 -0.04
CA LEU A 640 -49.67 26.15 -0.79
C LEU A 640 -50.57 26.93 0.17
N HIS A 641 -50.78 28.21 -0.13
CA HIS A 641 -51.58 29.12 0.68
C HIS A 641 -52.36 30.11 -0.19
N GLY A 642 -53.59 30.42 0.21
CA GLY A 642 -54.44 31.36 -0.50
C GLY A 642 -55.05 30.79 -1.78
N LEU A 643 -55.42 31.68 -2.70
CA LEU A 643 -56.15 31.33 -3.92
C LEU A 643 -55.19 30.85 -5.02
N ALA A 644 -55.26 29.57 -5.36
CA ALA A 644 -54.60 29.00 -6.53
C ALA A 644 -55.52 29.04 -7.74
N ASN A 645 -55.06 29.54 -8.89
CA ASN A 645 -55.82 29.51 -10.15
C ASN A 645 -55.18 28.55 -11.15
N GLU A 646 -56.02 27.78 -11.83
CA GLU A 646 -55.63 26.86 -12.90
C GLU A 646 -56.22 27.36 -14.23
N TYR A 647 -55.44 27.25 -15.30
CA TYR A 647 -55.75 27.80 -16.62
C TYR A 647 -55.49 26.75 -17.70
N ASN A 648 -56.28 26.80 -18.78
CA ASN A 648 -56.08 25.93 -19.95
C ASN A 648 -55.13 26.55 -20.99
N GLU A 649 -54.86 25.82 -22.08
CA GLU A 649 -53.97 26.25 -23.18
C GLU A 649 -54.42 27.55 -23.89
N LYS A 650 -55.68 27.96 -23.71
CA LYS A 650 -56.24 29.22 -24.24
C LYS A 650 -56.12 30.38 -23.26
N ASN A 651 -55.42 30.20 -22.12
CA ASN A 651 -55.35 31.12 -20.98
C ASN A 651 -56.72 31.42 -20.34
N GLU A 652 -57.70 30.52 -20.49
CA GLU A 652 -58.98 30.64 -19.81
C GLU A 652 -58.88 29.95 -18.45
N LYS A 653 -59.37 30.62 -17.40
CA LYS A 653 -59.41 30.07 -16.04
C LYS A 653 -60.39 28.90 -15.99
N VAL A 654 -59.89 27.71 -15.62
CA VAL A 654 -60.70 26.48 -15.53
C VAL A 654 -61.02 26.08 -14.08
N ALA A 655 -60.17 26.48 -13.13
CA ALA A 655 -60.44 26.26 -11.71
C ALA A 655 -59.78 27.33 -10.82
N SER A 656 -60.35 27.50 -9.63
CA SER A 656 -59.79 28.28 -8.52
C SER A 656 -59.93 27.49 -7.24
N TYR A 657 -58.82 27.19 -6.57
CA TYR A 657 -58.77 26.42 -5.34
C TYR A 657 -58.26 27.30 -4.20
N ASN A 658 -58.91 27.26 -3.05
CA ASN A 658 -58.42 28.00 -1.89
C ASN A 658 -57.66 27.06 -0.96
N TYR A 659 -56.40 27.38 -0.65
CA TYR A 659 -55.50 26.56 0.16
C TYR A 659 -55.17 27.21 1.50
N LYS A 660 -54.99 26.39 2.53
CA LYS A 660 -54.46 26.79 3.84
C LYS A 660 -53.56 25.69 4.36
N ARG A 661 -52.26 25.98 4.51
CA ARG A 661 -51.22 25.01 4.96
C ARG A 661 -51.20 23.75 4.09
N GLY A 662 -51.18 23.95 2.77
CA GLY A 662 -51.08 22.87 1.79
C GLY A 662 -52.38 22.11 1.50
N LYS A 663 -53.48 22.39 2.21
CA LYS A 663 -54.77 21.70 2.06
C LYS A 663 -55.88 22.61 1.55
N LEU A 664 -56.84 22.07 0.81
CA LEU A 664 -58.04 22.79 0.36
C LEU A 664 -58.87 23.25 1.56
N PHE A 665 -59.22 24.53 1.57
CA PHE A 665 -59.96 25.18 2.66
C PHE A 665 -60.84 26.31 2.14
N GLY A 666 -62.12 26.30 2.50
CA GLY A 666 -63.12 27.24 2.01
C GLY A 666 -63.59 26.94 0.59
N ASN A 667 -64.16 27.96 -0.06
CA ASN A 667 -64.76 27.82 -1.38
C ASN A 667 -63.71 27.66 -2.49
N SER A 668 -63.89 26.61 -3.30
CA SER A 668 -63.19 26.37 -4.57
C SER A 668 -64.20 26.35 -5.72
N PHE A 669 -63.75 26.71 -6.91
CA PHE A 669 -64.59 26.93 -8.09
C PHE A 669 -64.02 26.18 -9.29
N ILE A 670 -64.89 25.56 -10.09
CA ILE A 670 -64.59 25.06 -11.44
C ILE A 670 -65.42 25.86 -12.42
N TYR A 671 -64.84 26.23 -13.56
CA TYR A 671 -65.46 27.09 -14.56
C TYR A 671 -65.78 26.32 -15.84
N PHE A 672 -66.86 26.71 -16.52
CA PHE A 672 -67.13 26.33 -17.89
C PHE A 672 -66.18 27.05 -18.86
N PRO A 673 -66.01 26.56 -20.10
CA PRO A 673 -65.19 27.24 -21.12
C PRO A 673 -65.62 28.69 -21.41
N ASN A 674 -66.86 29.07 -21.12
CA ASN A 674 -67.36 30.44 -21.26
C ASN A 674 -67.05 31.35 -20.05
N GLY A 675 -66.29 30.88 -19.06
CA GLY A 675 -65.88 31.61 -17.85
C GLY A 675 -66.93 31.66 -16.74
N ILE A 676 -68.11 31.08 -16.94
CA ILE A 676 -69.14 30.99 -15.90
C ILE A 676 -68.78 29.85 -14.93
N VAL A 677 -69.01 30.05 -13.62
CA VAL A 677 -68.79 29.01 -12.60
C VAL A 677 -69.67 27.80 -12.93
N ALA A 678 -69.05 26.64 -13.17
CA ALA A 678 -69.73 25.36 -13.34
C ALA A 678 -70.02 24.68 -12.01
N MET A 679 -69.10 24.82 -11.05
CA MET A 679 -69.22 24.21 -9.73
C MET A 679 -68.55 25.09 -8.67
N LYS A 680 -69.20 25.25 -7.53
CA LYS A 680 -68.65 25.81 -6.29
C LYS A 680 -68.67 24.71 -5.24
N VAL A 681 -67.54 24.46 -4.55
CA VAL A 681 -67.41 23.43 -3.52
C VAL A 681 -66.70 24.01 -2.31
N ASP A 682 -67.26 23.80 -1.13
CA ASP A 682 -66.66 24.22 0.14
C ASP A 682 -65.84 23.07 0.76
N TYR A 683 -64.65 23.37 1.24
CA TYR A 683 -63.69 22.39 1.76
C TYR A 683 -63.20 22.74 3.17
N ILE A 684 -62.92 21.72 3.98
CA ILE A 684 -62.12 21.83 5.21
C ILE A 684 -61.12 20.68 5.19
N ASP A 685 -59.82 21.01 5.19
CA ASP A 685 -58.72 20.05 5.17
C ASP A 685 -58.88 18.95 4.10
N ASP A 686 -59.06 19.37 2.83
CA ASP A 686 -59.25 18.50 1.65
C ASP A 686 -60.60 17.75 1.56
N LEU A 687 -61.44 17.81 2.60
CA LEU A 687 -62.75 17.17 2.62
C LEU A 687 -63.84 18.18 2.26
N LYS A 688 -64.77 17.81 1.37
CA LYS A 688 -65.96 18.60 1.08
C LYS A 688 -66.77 18.78 2.36
N ASN A 689 -66.94 20.02 2.78
CA ASN A 689 -67.56 20.36 4.05
C ASN A 689 -68.22 21.72 3.92
N GLY A 690 -69.55 21.75 3.89
CA GLY A 690 -70.36 22.92 3.55
C GLY A 690 -71.13 22.78 2.23
N LEU A 691 -71.62 23.92 1.72
CA LEU A 691 -72.53 23.98 0.58
C LEU A 691 -71.76 23.85 -0.75
N SER A 692 -72.12 22.85 -1.55
CA SER A 692 -71.68 22.73 -2.94
C SER A 692 -72.80 23.04 -3.91
N ILE A 693 -72.50 23.78 -4.96
CA ILE A 693 -73.45 24.24 -5.98
C ILE A 693 -72.90 23.89 -7.36
N TRP A 694 -73.73 23.33 -8.22
CA TRP A 694 -73.47 23.15 -9.65
C TRP A 694 -74.39 24.07 -10.43
N TYR A 695 -73.89 24.63 -11.52
CA TYR A 695 -74.61 25.59 -12.34
C TYR A 695 -74.81 25.03 -13.76
N PHE A 696 -75.81 25.55 -14.45
CA PHE A 696 -75.95 25.41 -15.89
C PHE A 696 -74.96 26.33 -16.63
N PRO A 697 -74.67 26.07 -17.93
CA PRO A 697 -73.80 26.95 -18.73
C PRO A 697 -74.27 28.41 -18.85
N ASP A 698 -75.52 28.73 -18.50
CA ASP A 698 -76.07 30.09 -18.46
C ASP A 698 -75.94 30.78 -17.08
N GLY A 699 -75.31 30.11 -16.11
CA GLY A 699 -75.04 30.63 -14.76
C GLY A 699 -76.15 30.41 -13.73
N LYS A 700 -77.29 29.81 -14.12
CA LYS A 700 -78.35 29.46 -13.16
C LYS A 700 -77.97 28.22 -12.35
N GLU A 701 -78.44 28.14 -11.11
CA GLU A 701 -78.25 26.94 -10.28
C GLU A 701 -78.88 25.72 -10.96
N HIS A 702 -78.10 24.65 -11.14
CA HIS A 702 -78.57 23.34 -11.59
C HIS A 702 -78.82 22.43 -10.39
N LYS A 703 -77.93 22.48 -9.39
CA LYS A 703 -77.99 21.63 -8.22
C LYS A 703 -77.29 22.30 -7.04
N LYS A 704 -77.76 22.08 -5.82
CA LYS A 704 -77.00 22.38 -4.60
C LYS A 704 -77.25 21.36 -3.50
N VAL A 705 -76.20 21.05 -2.75
CA VAL A 705 -76.25 20.10 -1.62
C VAL A 705 -75.18 20.45 -0.60
N ASN A 706 -75.49 20.22 0.68
CA ASN A 706 -74.53 20.39 1.76
C ASN A 706 -73.77 19.08 2.03
N PHE A 707 -72.47 19.17 2.30
CA PHE A 707 -71.61 18.04 2.66
C PHE A 707 -71.08 18.20 4.08
N VAL A 708 -70.83 17.08 4.75
CA VAL A 708 -70.03 17.01 5.97
C VAL A 708 -69.02 15.87 5.77
N ASN A 709 -67.73 16.19 5.75
CA ASN A 709 -66.64 15.23 5.54
C ASN A 709 -66.86 14.32 4.31
N ASN A 710 -67.10 14.92 3.14
CA ASN A 710 -67.41 14.27 1.85
C ASN A 710 -68.77 13.56 1.73
N LEU A 711 -69.55 13.44 2.80
CA LEU A 711 -70.87 12.78 2.77
C LEU A 711 -71.98 13.82 2.62
N LYS A 712 -72.98 13.59 1.76
CA LYS A 712 -74.13 14.50 1.64
C LYS A 712 -74.92 14.53 2.94
N GLN A 713 -75.29 15.72 3.37
CA GLN A 713 -76.03 15.98 4.60
C GLN A 713 -77.10 17.03 4.38
N GLY A 714 -78.35 16.73 4.75
CA GLY A 714 -79.48 17.64 4.65
C GLY A 714 -80.07 17.71 3.23
N LYS A 715 -80.56 18.90 2.86
CA LYS A 715 -81.36 19.13 1.65
C LYS A 715 -80.47 19.25 0.40
N GLU A 716 -80.76 18.45 -0.61
CA GLU A 716 -80.30 18.59 -2.00
C GLU A 716 -81.43 19.18 -2.84
N GLU A 717 -81.16 20.25 -3.56
CA GLU A 717 -82.09 20.86 -4.50
C GLU A 717 -81.53 20.74 -5.92
N ILE A 718 -82.35 20.29 -6.85
CA ILE A 718 -82.04 20.18 -8.28
C ILE A 718 -83.06 21.07 -9.01
N PHE A 719 -82.61 21.83 -9.99
CA PHE A 719 -83.41 22.81 -10.73
C PHE A 719 -83.50 22.46 -12.21
N HIS A 720 -84.63 22.81 -12.83
CA HIS A 720 -84.79 22.85 -14.28
C HIS A 720 -84.09 24.10 -14.86
N LYS A 721 -83.84 24.13 -16.17
CA LYS A 721 -83.22 25.29 -16.86
C LYS A 721 -84.01 26.60 -16.70
N ASN A 722 -85.30 26.52 -16.41
CA ASN A 722 -86.17 27.66 -16.13
C ASN A 722 -86.14 28.13 -14.66
N SER A 723 -85.18 27.64 -13.85
CA SER A 723 -85.01 27.93 -12.42
C SER A 723 -86.11 27.40 -11.49
N GLN A 724 -87.09 26.65 -12.00
CA GLN A 724 -88.03 25.93 -11.15
C GLN A 724 -87.36 24.69 -10.56
N ILE A 725 -87.74 24.32 -9.34
CA ILE A 725 -87.24 23.11 -8.69
C ILE A 725 -87.66 21.89 -9.52
N SER A 726 -86.70 21.03 -9.84
CA SER A 726 -86.88 19.73 -10.48
C SER A 726 -86.94 18.61 -9.45
N ALA A 727 -86.10 18.68 -8.41
CA ALA A 727 -86.15 17.75 -7.29
C ALA A 727 -85.68 18.37 -5.98
N ILE A 728 -86.22 17.87 -4.87
CA ILE A 728 -85.72 18.09 -3.50
C ILE A 728 -85.49 16.72 -2.88
N ASN A 729 -84.27 16.39 -2.50
CA ASN A 729 -83.94 15.15 -1.80
C ASN A 729 -83.36 15.49 -0.42
N PHE A 730 -83.65 14.71 0.61
CA PHE A 730 -82.99 14.87 1.92
C PHE A 730 -82.05 13.70 2.16
N TYR A 731 -80.85 14.00 2.64
CA TYR A 731 -79.80 13.04 2.93
C TYR A 731 -79.36 13.11 4.39
N LYS A 732 -78.93 11.96 4.91
CA LYS A 732 -78.15 11.85 6.14
C LYS A 732 -77.04 10.84 5.89
N ASP A 733 -75.79 11.25 6.09
CA ASP A 733 -74.59 10.41 5.86
C ASP A 733 -74.61 9.73 4.46
N ASP A 734 -74.90 10.53 3.42
CA ASP A 734 -74.99 10.14 2.00
C ASP A 734 -76.15 9.18 1.63
N LYS A 735 -77.03 8.85 2.58
CA LYS A 735 -78.24 8.03 2.36
C LYS A 735 -79.48 8.91 2.31
N LEU A 736 -80.45 8.59 1.44
CA LEU A 736 -81.75 9.28 1.41
C LEU A 736 -82.47 9.10 2.76
N ASP A 737 -82.77 10.19 3.44
CA ASP A 737 -83.42 10.20 4.76
C ASP A 737 -84.30 11.46 4.86
N GLY A 738 -85.61 11.28 4.72
CA GLY A 738 -86.61 12.33 4.57
C GLY A 738 -87.38 12.25 3.25
N LYS A 739 -87.96 13.38 2.81
CA LYS A 739 -88.88 13.47 1.66
C LYS A 739 -88.14 13.76 0.35
N CYS A 740 -88.22 12.87 -0.62
CA CYS A 740 -87.78 13.11 -1.99
C CYS A 740 -88.95 13.59 -2.84
N LEU A 741 -88.89 14.80 -3.37
CA LEU A 741 -89.92 15.45 -4.16
C LEU A 741 -89.39 15.68 -5.57
N PHE A 742 -90.16 15.37 -6.61
CA PHE A 742 -89.81 15.68 -7.99
C PHE A 742 -90.95 16.45 -8.64
N TYR A 743 -90.59 17.39 -9.51
CA TYR A 743 -91.50 18.29 -10.19
C TYR A 743 -91.18 18.30 -11.68
N ASN A 744 -92.20 18.46 -12.53
CA ASN A 744 -92.00 18.71 -13.95
C ASN A 744 -91.54 20.16 -14.21
N ASP A 745 -91.26 20.47 -15.47
CA ASP A 745 -90.78 21.79 -15.92
C ASP A 745 -91.83 22.91 -15.81
N LYS A 746 -93.09 22.58 -15.48
CA LYS A 746 -94.17 23.54 -15.16
C LYS A 746 -94.35 23.76 -13.65
N GLY A 747 -93.54 23.12 -12.81
CA GLY A 747 -93.57 23.25 -11.36
C GLY A 747 -94.66 22.40 -10.68
N LYS A 748 -95.30 21.46 -11.41
CA LYS A 748 -96.23 20.49 -10.83
C LYS A 748 -95.46 19.30 -10.27
N MET A 749 -95.80 18.89 -9.05
CA MET A 749 -95.19 17.71 -8.42
C MET A 749 -95.58 16.46 -9.22
N VAL A 750 -94.59 15.66 -9.61
CA VAL A 750 -94.76 14.38 -10.34
C VAL A 750 -94.41 13.17 -9.48
N PHE A 751 -93.66 13.38 -8.38
CA PHE A 751 -93.32 12.34 -7.43
C PHE A 751 -93.10 12.91 -6.02
N MET A 752 -93.49 12.14 -5.01
CA MET A 752 -93.10 12.35 -3.62
C MET A 752 -92.81 10.98 -2.99
N GLY A 753 -91.71 10.82 -2.29
CA GLY A 753 -91.38 9.58 -1.59
C GLY A 753 -90.67 9.84 -0.28
N GLU A 754 -91.11 9.18 0.78
CA GLU A 754 -90.45 9.22 2.09
C GLU A 754 -89.43 8.09 2.21
N TYR A 755 -88.24 8.44 2.71
CA TYR A 755 -87.11 7.54 2.88
C TYR A 755 -86.57 7.59 4.30
N ARG A 756 -86.00 6.48 4.75
CA ARG A 756 -85.23 6.38 5.99
C ARG A 756 -84.03 5.48 5.75
N ASN A 757 -82.83 5.96 6.06
CA ASN A 757 -81.57 5.23 5.84
C ASN A 757 -81.42 4.62 4.42
N GLY A 758 -81.87 5.35 3.39
CA GLY A 758 -81.77 4.96 1.97
C GLY A 758 -82.91 4.08 1.46
N LYS A 759 -83.83 3.63 2.32
CA LYS A 759 -84.97 2.77 1.97
C LYS A 759 -86.27 3.56 1.97
N LYS A 760 -87.22 3.23 1.08
CA LYS A 760 -88.57 3.81 1.10
C LYS A 760 -89.26 3.46 2.42
N HIS A 761 -89.68 4.46 3.16
CA HIS A 761 -90.28 4.30 4.49
C HIS A 761 -91.24 5.45 4.74
N GLY A 762 -92.54 5.18 4.60
CA GLY A 762 -93.62 6.17 4.60
C GLY A 762 -94.33 6.25 3.25
N MET A 763 -94.93 7.41 2.96
CA MET A 763 -95.73 7.61 1.75
C MET A 763 -94.86 7.77 0.49
N VAL A 764 -95.28 7.15 -0.60
CA VAL A 764 -94.68 7.27 -1.93
C VAL A 764 -95.79 7.46 -2.96
N ASN A 765 -95.92 8.68 -3.46
CA ASN A 765 -96.92 9.05 -4.44
C ASN A 765 -96.29 9.40 -5.79
N LYS A 766 -96.99 9.05 -6.87
CA LYS A 766 -96.71 9.52 -8.22
C LYS A 766 -97.90 10.32 -8.72
N TYR A 767 -97.63 11.33 -9.53
CA TYR A 767 -98.64 12.22 -10.07
C TYR A 767 -98.51 12.26 -11.60
N TYR A 768 -99.61 12.56 -12.29
CA TYR A 768 -99.60 12.86 -13.72
C TYR A 768 -98.98 14.25 -13.99
N ASP A 769 -98.71 14.58 -15.26
CA ASP A 769 -98.06 15.84 -15.66
C ASP A 769 -98.87 17.11 -15.29
N ASP A 770 -100.18 16.99 -15.11
CA ASP A 770 -101.05 18.08 -14.66
C ASP A 770 -101.03 18.30 -13.13
N GLY A 771 -100.36 17.42 -12.38
CA GLY A 771 -100.29 17.41 -10.92
C GLY A 771 -101.41 16.63 -10.22
N SER A 772 -102.32 16.00 -10.98
CA SER A 772 -103.32 15.08 -10.42
C SER A 772 -102.66 13.78 -9.95
N ILE A 773 -103.20 13.18 -8.90
CA ILE A 773 -102.59 11.99 -8.30
C ILE A 773 -102.79 10.77 -9.20
N CYS A 774 -101.71 10.03 -9.46
CA CYS A 774 -101.69 8.85 -10.33
C CYS A 774 -101.55 7.58 -9.48
N LEU A 775 -100.77 7.66 -8.41
CA LEU A 775 -100.46 6.52 -7.55
C LEU A 775 -100.17 7.00 -6.14
N GLU A 776 -100.79 6.36 -5.15
CA GLU A 776 -100.49 6.51 -3.72
C GLU A 776 -100.08 5.15 -3.17
N GLN A 777 -98.98 5.13 -2.42
CA GLN A 777 -98.45 3.91 -1.80
C GLN A 777 -97.87 4.26 -0.45
N SER A 778 -97.93 3.33 0.50
CA SER A 778 -97.16 3.42 1.73
C SER A 778 -96.17 2.25 1.80
N PHE A 779 -94.99 2.52 2.36
CA PHE A 779 -93.88 1.59 2.44
C PHE A 779 -93.33 1.52 3.86
N PHE A 780 -92.86 0.34 4.26
CA PHE A 780 -92.05 0.15 5.46
C PHE A 780 -90.79 -0.61 5.04
N ASP A 781 -89.64 0.07 5.04
CA ASP A 781 -88.33 -0.45 4.61
C ASP A 781 -88.37 -1.16 3.24
N ASP A 782 -88.69 -0.40 2.18
CA ASP A 782 -88.82 -0.81 0.78
C ASP A 782 -89.95 -1.80 0.45
N LYS A 783 -90.69 -2.27 1.46
CA LYS A 783 -91.83 -3.16 1.28
C LYS A 783 -93.15 -2.38 1.31
N LEU A 784 -94.03 -2.61 0.34
CA LEU A 784 -95.38 -2.06 0.33
C LEU A 784 -96.13 -2.46 1.61
N HIS A 785 -96.72 -1.50 2.30
CA HIS A 785 -97.46 -1.73 3.54
C HIS A 785 -98.60 -0.70 3.64
N GLY A 786 -99.82 -1.16 3.93
CA GLY A 786 -101.04 -0.37 3.85
C GLY A 786 -101.67 -0.35 2.44
N THR A 787 -102.51 0.65 2.17
CA THR A 787 -103.21 0.81 0.89
C THR A 787 -102.31 1.35 -0.22
N LYS A 788 -102.38 0.71 -1.39
CA LYS A 788 -101.94 1.23 -2.69
C LYS A 788 -103.16 1.65 -3.50
N LYS A 789 -103.23 2.92 -3.89
CA LYS A 789 -104.31 3.46 -4.72
C LYS A 789 -103.73 3.89 -6.06
N LYS A 790 -104.14 3.25 -7.15
CA LYS A 790 -103.81 3.67 -8.52
C LYS A 790 -105.03 4.38 -9.10
N HIS A 791 -104.85 5.63 -9.49
CA HIS A 791 -105.88 6.46 -10.09
C HIS A 791 -105.68 6.44 -11.60
N GLU A 792 -106.72 6.11 -12.35
CA GLU A 792 -106.70 6.10 -13.82
C GLU A 792 -107.22 7.42 -14.38
N LYS A 793 -106.82 7.78 -15.61
CA LYS A 793 -107.13 9.11 -16.20
C LYS A 793 -108.62 9.35 -16.45
N ASP A 794 -109.43 8.31 -16.45
CA ASP A 794 -110.89 8.34 -16.60
C ASP A 794 -111.63 8.57 -15.27
N GLY A 795 -110.91 8.70 -14.15
CA GLY A 795 -111.45 8.93 -12.81
C GLY A 795 -111.63 7.66 -11.96
N ASN A 796 -111.34 6.47 -12.50
CA ASN A 796 -111.41 5.22 -11.75
C ASN A 796 -110.24 5.08 -10.75
N ILE A 797 -110.51 4.56 -9.55
CA ILE A 797 -109.50 4.33 -8.51
C ILE A 797 -109.44 2.84 -8.18
N VAL A 798 -108.28 2.21 -8.43
CA VAL A 798 -107.99 0.83 -8.03
C VAL A 798 -107.26 0.85 -6.70
N ILE A 799 -107.89 0.28 -5.67
CA ILE A 799 -107.31 0.16 -4.33
C ILE A 799 -106.89 -1.29 -4.10
N SER A 800 -105.68 -1.48 -3.57
CA SER A 800 -105.13 -2.79 -3.21
C SER A 800 -104.41 -2.68 -1.87
N ASN A 801 -104.62 -3.64 -0.96
CA ASN A 801 -104.01 -3.62 0.37
C ASN A 801 -102.77 -4.50 0.42
N TYR A 802 -101.75 -4.05 1.13
CA TYR A 802 -100.51 -4.78 1.30
C TYR A 802 -100.07 -4.84 2.76
N ASP A 803 -99.48 -5.96 3.17
CA ASP A 803 -98.69 -6.02 4.39
C ASP A 803 -97.28 -6.55 4.06
N LYS A 804 -96.26 -5.75 4.34
CA LYS A 804 -94.83 -6.08 4.15
C LYS A 804 -94.52 -6.72 2.79
N GLY A 805 -95.12 -6.20 1.72
CA GLY A 805 -94.88 -6.59 0.33
C GLY A 805 -95.84 -7.65 -0.21
N LYS A 806 -96.71 -8.24 0.60
CA LYS A 806 -97.72 -9.21 0.17
C LYS A 806 -99.08 -8.53 -0.05
N CYS A 807 -99.69 -8.74 -1.22
CA CYS A 807 -101.05 -8.26 -1.51
C CYS A 807 -102.06 -9.06 -0.68
N LEU A 808 -102.98 -8.38 -0.01
CA LEU A 808 -104.03 -8.97 0.82
C LEU A 808 -105.35 -9.09 0.05
N ASP A 809 -105.68 -8.07 -0.74
CA ASP A 809 -106.92 -7.92 -1.53
C ASP A 809 -106.81 -6.75 -2.51
#